data_AF-A0A425HLV9-F1
#
_entry.id   AF-A0A425HLV9-F1
#
_cell.length_a   1.000
_cell.length_b   1.000
_cell.length_c   1.000
_cell.angle_alpha   90.00
_cell.angle_beta   90.00
_cell.angle_gamma   90.00
#
_symmetry.space_group_name_H-M   'P 1'
#
loop_
_entity.id
_entity.type
_entity.pdbx_description
1 polymer ?
#
loop_
_entity_poly.entity_id
_entity_poly.type
_entity_poly.pdbx_seq_one_letter_code
_entity_poly.pdbx_strand_id
1 'polypeptide(L)'
;MNPARDSICEPTSVKMVSEAPGVPSSPSTEVRTAALKAWRAWRKDNKGPLEEVLQNPAGYSLYKAMKSSAGGPVPNTFQQWLQQNEHAKRWLAWRQGCPGQLREVLADPEGWRLFSTMKREKGQPVPDTYEEWRDLPEHKIVVSRRTWSAWRRAHPGPLAATLADPEGWALYRQIKVSDGKDVPERYEDWVSHPTVRKQAAMEAWTQWRHEHPGQLAKVLADPQGWTLYKAMVECGDKRIEATYEEWMAKRDASPTSWAVWRKSHRGPLNEVLKDPAGWAAFTAYNTKKGVSLPATYEEWVQLPEQQKGAASFKWSSWRKTHKGPLAEVLADPEGWALYVNMLEKGSHARIHSSYAEWLEAYRAAKSPGSSAAQWRQWRKAHEGPLEQVLADPEGWKLYAAHMQRGGRRAFPGDFDTWLRIHQAEAKWIEWRRVHSGPLNKELADPEGWELFRLRSAARGNTTVPATYAEWMKLPEQQVFVAVDAWAAWRQTHPGPLKDVLQADGATGWVLYRAMLRAADLDLPDDLATWLQDSGKHIKLAWQAWRDKHKGPLRRVLADPLGWVLFKNMVESSGASIEQTFEEWAQSKAPSGNEWINWRRAHKGPLHEVLQDPEGWKLYRENLVRKNVVDVPQSFEDFLQQPDQQKAAATSKWSSWRRVHRGPLVTVLADKEGWQLYVNMMEKLGHKICSSFEEWSSSAQMHKGRAAREWRAWRRVHKGPLTTVLADPDGWDLYKAWTAGASNRMTHNSYEEWCIQKEKGREWRDWRTKHPGQLRTVLADPEGWELFRNYNEARNRSVPARFAEWLEQQQQQNPVEKEEWLAWRQNHAGKLSDVLADPEGWKLYRKMKETAREPVAASYVEWLQASRNVAVNGVAQA
;
A
#
# COMPACT_ATOMS: atom_id res chain seq x y z
N MET A 1 28.99 77.28 38.58
CA MET A 1 29.14 78.01 37.31
C MET A 1 28.78 77.05 36.18
N ASN A 2 27.65 77.31 35.51
CA ASN A 2 27.29 76.68 34.23
C ASN A 2 28.03 77.44 33.10
N PRO A 3 28.28 76.88 31.89
CA PRO A 3 27.16 76.44 31.02
C PRO A 3 27.40 75.32 29.98
N ALA A 4 26.26 74.82 29.46
CA ALA A 4 25.92 74.46 28.07
C ALA A 4 26.59 73.23 27.39
N ARG A 5 25.91 72.37 26.61
CA ARG A 5 24.56 72.37 26.02
C ARG A 5 24.21 70.96 25.48
N ASP A 6 22.92 70.61 25.59
CA ASP A 6 22.07 69.75 24.72
C ASP A 6 22.46 68.25 24.57
N SER A 7 21.55 67.27 24.58
CA SER A 7 20.13 67.27 24.19
C SER A 7 19.43 65.93 24.55
N ILE A 8 18.08 65.97 24.57
CA ILE A 8 17.08 64.89 24.48
C ILE A 8 16.59 64.26 25.81
N CYS A 9 15.44 64.78 26.25
CA CYS A 9 14.50 64.13 27.16
C CYS A 9 13.61 63.12 26.40
N GLU A 10 13.51 61.88 26.90
CA GLU A 10 12.33 61.04 26.76
C GLU A 10 11.47 61.14 28.04
N PRO A 11 10.16 61.44 27.96
CA PRO A 11 9.25 61.22 29.07
C PRO A 11 8.45 59.93 28.90
N THR A 12 8.56 59.11 29.93
CA THR A 12 7.71 58.00 30.37
C THR A 12 6.23 58.15 29.99
N SER A 13 5.73 57.25 29.14
CA SER A 13 4.29 56.98 28.99
C SER A 13 3.96 55.66 29.68
N VAL A 14 3.37 55.79 30.86
CA VAL A 14 2.68 54.72 31.59
C VAL A 14 1.50 54.27 30.73
N LYS A 15 1.60 53.13 30.04
CA LYS A 15 0.43 52.43 29.53
C LYS A 15 -0.13 51.54 30.64
N MET A 16 -1.16 52.06 31.29
CA MET A 16 -2.18 51.24 31.94
C MET A 16 -2.69 50.23 30.91
N VAL A 17 -2.38 48.96 31.11
CA VAL A 17 -3.06 47.87 30.43
C VAL A 17 -4.42 47.75 31.12
N SER A 18 -5.41 48.44 30.56
CA SER A 18 -6.81 48.18 30.90
C SER A 18 -7.10 46.72 30.54
N GLU A 19 -7.25 45.87 31.55
CA GLU A 19 -7.81 44.53 31.39
C GLU A 19 -9.18 44.65 30.71
N ALA A 20 -9.25 44.26 29.45
CA ALA A 20 -10.52 44.03 28.79
C ALA A 20 -11.24 42.86 29.50
N PRO A 21 -12.55 42.96 29.78
CA PRO A 21 -13.29 41.93 30.50
C PRO A 21 -13.17 40.59 29.76
N GLY A 22 -12.66 39.59 30.46
CA GLY A 22 -12.36 38.26 29.93
C GLY A 22 -13.54 37.66 29.18
N VAL A 23 -13.31 37.33 27.91
CA VAL A 23 -14.20 36.47 27.13
C VAL A 23 -14.25 35.11 27.82
N PRO A 24 -15.42 34.59 28.22
CA PRO A 24 -15.50 33.32 28.93
C PRO A 24 -14.93 32.20 28.06
N SER A 25 -13.98 31.45 28.61
CA SER A 25 -13.36 30.28 27.98
C SER A 25 -14.44 29.33 27.45
N SER A 26 -14.34 28.96 26.17
CA SER A 26 -15.26 27.98 25.58
C SER A 26 -15.21 26.67 26.38
N PRO A 27 -16.36 26.09 26.78
CA PRO A 27 -16.39 24.86 27.56
C PRO A 27 -15.74 23.69 26.79
N SER A 28 -15.05 22.80 27.52
CA SER A 28 -14.28 21.69 26.94
C SER A 28 -15.16 20.78 26.06
N THR A 29 -14.55 20.13 25.07
CA THR A 29 -15.23 19.22 24.14
C THR A 29 -15.99 18.10 24.85
N GLU A 30 -15.52 17.70 26.04
CA GLU A 30 -16.16 16.70 26.90
C GLU A 30 -17.49 17.19 27.49
N VAL A 31 -17.53 18.41 28.05
CA VAL A 31 -18.75 19.02 28.59
C VAL A 31 -19.81 19.17 27.50
N ARG A 32 -19.39 19.55 26.29
CA ARG A 32 -20.29 19.65 25.12
C ARG A 32 -20.87 18.30 24.72
N THR A 33 -20.05 17.26 24.73
CA THR A 33 -20.47 15.91 24.34
C THR A 33 -21.41 15.30 25.39
N ALA A 34 -21.14 15.51 26.67
CA ALA A 34 -21.98 15.05 27.77
C ALA A 34 -23.36 15.73 27.77
N ALA A 35 -23.40 17.06 27.64
CA ALA A 35 -24.65 17.81 27.60
C ALA A 35 -25.52 17.42 26.38
N LEU A 36 -24.89 17.15 25.22
CA LEU A 36 -25.58 16.64 24.03
C LEU A 36 -26.11 15.21 24.22
N LYS A 37 -25.34 14.31 24.85
CA LYS A 37 -25.80 12.94 25.17
C LYS A 37 -27.00 12.98 26.12
N ALA A 38 -26.94 13.78 27.18
CA ALA A 38 -28.02 13.94 28.15
C ALA A 38 -29.32 14.49 27.52
N TRP A 39 -29.19 15.52 26.66
CA TRP A 39 -30.33 16.05 25.91
C TRP A 39 -30.93 15.03 24.94
N ARG A 40 -30.10 14.26 24.22
CA ARG A 40 -30.56 13.22 23.29
C ARG A 40 -31.27 12.07 23.99
N ALA A 41 -30.77 11.65 25.16
CA ALA A 41 -31.42 10.64 25.99
C ALA A 41 -32.82 11.12 26.41
N TRP A 42 -32.92 12.35 26.92
CA TRP A 42 -34.21 12.94 27.29
C TRP A 42 -35.20 13.02 26.12
N ARG A 43 -34.73 13.41 24.93
CA ARG A 43 -35.54 13.49 23.70
C ARG A 43 -35.99 12.14 23.16
N LYS A 44 -35.33 11.03 23.54
CA LYS A 44 -35.73 9.68 23.13
C LYS A 44 -37.08 9.30 23.76
N ASP A 45 -37.25 9.69 25.03
CA ASP A 45 -38.42 9.33 25.84
C ASP A 45 -39.49 10.43 25.83
N ASN A 46 -39.11 11.68 25.53
CA ASN A 46 -40.03 12.83 25.42
C ASN A 46 -40.11 13.32 23.97
N LYS A 47 -41.00 12.70 23.21
CA LYS A 47 -41.24 12.99 21.78
C LYS A 47 -42.24 14.15 21.63
N GLY A 48 -42.12 14.89 20.54
CA GLY A 48 -42.99 16.01 20.20
C GLY A 48 -42.24 17.24 19.68
N PRO A 49 -42.96 18.30 19.30
CA PRO A 49 -42.41 19.61 19.00
C PRO A 49 -41.47 20.08 20.11
N LEU A 50 -40.40 20.79 19.73
CA LEU A 50 -39.38 21.22 20.68
C LEU A 50 -39.98 22.10 21.80
N GLU A 51 -40.99 22.90 21.49
CA GLU A 51 -41.64 23.82 22.44
C GLU A 51 -42.37 23.08 23.55
N GLU A 52 -43.16 22.07 23.21
CA GLU A 52 -43.88 21.23 24.17
C GLU A 52 -42.90 20.49 25.10
N VAL A 53 -41.77 20.02 24.55
CA VAL A 53 -40.75 19.33 25.33
C VAL A 53 -39.96 20.27 26.24
N LEU A 54 -39.84 21.54 25.86
CA LEU A 54 -39.14 22.56 26.66
C LEU A 54 -40.05 23.26 27.69
N GLN A 55 -41.37 23.06 27.65
CA GLN A 55 -42.26 23.46 28.75
C GLN A 55 -41.91 22.70 30.05
N ASN A 56 -41.35 21.49 29.95
CA ASN A 56 -40.85 20.75 31.10
C ASN A 56 -39.55 21.40 31.63
N PRO A 57 -39.50 21.84 32.91
CA PRO A 57 -38.32 22.50 33.48
C PRO A 57 -37.03 21.67 33.42
N ALA A 58 -37.13 20.34 33.54
CA ALA A 58 -36.00 19.43 33.42
C ALA A 58 -35.50 19.36 31.97
N GLY A 59 -36.42 19.31 31.00
CA GLY A 59 -36.11 19.38 29.58
C GLY A 59 -35.44 20.70 29.20
N TYR A 60 -35.96 21.83 29.69
CA TYR A 60 -35.37 23.14 29.45
C TYR A 60 -33.94 23.26 30.02
N SER A 61 -33.70 22.71 31.21
CA SER A 61 -32.37 22.73 31.83
C SER A 61 -31.33 21.94 31.04
N LEU A 62 -31.70 20.75 30.54
CA LEU A 62 -30.84 19.94 29.68
C LEU A 62 -30.57 20.61 28.33
N TYR A 63 -31.60 21.22 27.73
CA TYR A 63 -31.44 21.99 26.50
C TYR A 63 -30.52 23.20 26.70
N LYS A 64 -30.65 23.89 27.84
CA LYS A 64 -29.79 25.02 28.21
C LYS A 64 -28.35 24.58 28.37
N ALA A 65 -28.09 23.53 29.14
CA ALA A 65 -26.75 22.97 29.31
C ALA A 65 -26.11 22.59 27.96
N MET A 66 -26.88 21.94 27.07
CA MET A 66 -26.41 21.61 25.72
C MET A 66 -26.08 22.87 24.91
N LYS A 67 -26.95 23.89 24.88
CA LYS A 67 -26.72 25.10 24.09
C LYS A 67 -25.60 25.98 24.66
N SER A 68 -25.50 26.13 25.97
CA SER A 68 -24.42 26.88 26.64
C SER A 68 -23.07 26.19 26.43
N SER A 69 -23.02 24.85 26.41
CA SER A 69 -21.81 24.09 26.09
C SER A 69 -21.32 24.24 24.62
N ALA A 70 -22.18 24.76 23.74
CA ALA A 70 -21.84 25.07 22.35
C ALA A 70 -21.38 26.53 22.17
N GLY A 71 -21.27 27.31 23.26
CA GLY A 71 -20.79 28.69 23.24
C GLY A 71 -21.83 29.74 22.78
N GLY A 72 -23.12 29.37 22.68
CA GLY A 72 -24.18 30.31 22.34
C GLY A 72 -24.83 30.96 23.57
N PRO A 73 -25.31 32.22 23.50
CA PRO A 73 -26.15 32.79 24.54
C PRO A 73 -27.45 31.97 24.62
N VAL A 74 -27.83 31.55 25.83
CA VAL A 74 -29.06 30.81 26.06
C VAL A 74 -29.89 31.52 27.11
N PRO A 75 -31.20 31.73 26.86
CA PRO A 75 -32.06 32.36 27.84
C PRO A 75 -32.08 31.61 29.16
N ASN A 76 -32.36 32.34 30.23
CA ASN A 76 -32.37 31.74 31.57
C ASN A 76 -33.67 31.01 31.85
N THR A 77 -34.76 31.35 31.15
CA THR A 77 -36.07 30.77 31.34
C THR A 77 -36.73 30.36 30.02
N PHE A 78 -37.59 29.35 30.08
CA PHE A 78 -38.38 28.91 28.92
C PHE A 78 -39.20 30.04 28.30
N GLN A 79 -39.75 30.96 29.12
CA GLN A 79 -40.50 32.13 28.65
C GLN A 79 -39.64 33.08 27.80
N GLN A 80 -38.41 33.37 28.23
CA GLN A 80 -37.47 34.17 27.43
C GLN A 80 -37.04 33.45 26.15
N TRP A 81 -36.90 32.12 26.20
CA TRP A 81 -36.63 31.32 25.00
C TRP A 81 -37.80 31.32 24.02
N LEU A 82 -39.04 31.27 24.51
CA LEU A 82 -40.25 31.34 23.70
C LEU A 82 -40.32 32.67 22.92
N GLN A 83 -40.06 33.79 23.61
CA GLN A 83 -40.02 35.13 23.01
C GLN A 83 -38.94 35.24 21.92
N GLN A 84 -37.71 34.78 22.20
CA GLN A 84 -36.61 34.80 21.21
C GLN A 84 -36.85 33.88 20.01
N ASN A 85 -37.58 32.77 20.20
CA ASN A 85 -37.91 31.87 19.09
C ASN A 85 -39.07 32.39 18.24
N GLU A 86 -39.88 33.30 18.78
CA GLU A 86 -41.00 33.91 18.05
C GLU A 86 -40.50 34.72 16.85
N HIS A 87 -39.41 35.47 17.01
CA HIS A 87 -38.77 36.21 15.91
C HIS A 87 -38.19 35.28 14.84
N ALA A 88 -37.59 34.15 15.24
CA ALA A 88 -37.12 33.13 14.31
C ALA A 88 -38.28 32.44 13.56
N LYS A 89 -39.41 32.19 14.22
CA LYS A 89 -40.62 31.67 13.58
C LYS A 89 -41.21 32.66 12.58
N ARG A 90 -41.31 33.94 12.95
CA ARG A 90 -41.80 35.01 12.05
C ARG A 90 -40.94 35.12 10.80
N TRP A 91 -39.60 35.10 10.93
CA TRP A 91 -38.69 35.04 9.78
C TRP A 91 -38.87 33.77 8.94
N LEU A 92 -38.96 32.59 9.56
CA LEU A 92 -39.12 31.33 8.82
C LEU A 92 -40.46 31.25 8.09
N ALA A 93 -41.54 31.72 8.70
CA ALA A 93 -42.86 31.83 8.07
C ALA A 93 -42.83 32.79 6.88
N TRP A 94 -42.21 33.97 7.05
CA TRP A 94 -41.97 34.91 5.95
C TRP A 94 -41.17 34.28 4.82
N ARG A 95 -40.05 33.61 5.14
CA ARG A 95 -39.18 32.96 4.16
C ARG A 95 -39.88 31.83 3.39
N GLN A 96 -40.80 31.11 4.03
CA GLN A 96 -41.62 30.09 3.38
C GLN A 96 -42.64 30.70 2.42
N GLY A 97 -43.19 31.88 2.74
CA GLY A 97 -44.10 32.65 1.88
C GLY A 97 -43.42 33.36 0.72
N CYS A 98 -42.13 33.67 0.82
CA CYS A 98 -41.35 34.38 -0.20
C CYS A 98 -40.30 33.46 -0.86
N PRO A 99 -40.62 32.74 -1.96
CA PRO A 99 -39.65 31.96 -2.70
C PRO A 99 -38.67 32.86 -3.48
N GLY A 100 -37.39 32.49 -3.54
CA GLY A 100 -36.34 33.33 -4.15
C GLY A 100 -34.98 33.14 -3.49
N GLN A 101 -33.93 33.77 -4.05
CA GLN A 101 -32.60 33.78 -3.42
C GLN A 101 -32.63 34.64 -2.15
N LEU A 102 -31.78 34.32 -1.17
CA LEU A 102 -31.76 35.05 0.10
C LEU A 102 -31.60 36.56 -0.08
N ARG A 103 -30.83 37.01 -1.07
CA ARG A 103 -30.67 38.45 -1.37
C ARG A 103 -31.98 39.11 -1.82
N GLU A 104 -32.78 38.44 -2.63
CA GLU A 104 -34.07 38.97 -3.12
C GLU A 104 -35.07 39.05 -1.96
N VAL A 105 -35.10 38.03 -1.11
CA VAL A 105 -35.97 37.99 0.08
C VAL A 105 -35.57 39.04 1.11
N LEU A 106 -34.28 39.36 1.22
CA LEU A 106 -33.75 40.38 2.13
C LEU A 106 -33.75 41.79 1.54
N ALA A 107 -33.95 41.95 0.23
CA ALA A 107 -34.14 43.26 -0.38
C ALA A 107 -35.50 43.86 -0.01
N ASP A 108 -36.47 43.01 0.36
CA ASP A 108 -37.72 43.44 0.95
C ASP A 108 -37.49 44.04 2.35
N PRO A 109 -37.95 45.26 2.65
CA PRO A 109 -37.77 45.90 3.95
C PRO A 109 -38.30 45.08 5.13
N GLU A 110 -39.43 44.36 4.94
CA GLU A 110 -40.00 43.49 5.97
C GLU A 110 -39.18 42.22 6.14
N GLY A 111 -38.69 41.64 5.04
CA GLY A 111 -37.75 40.53 5.05
C GLY A 111 -36.42 40.88 5.75
N TRP A 112 -35.85 42.04 5.44
CA TRP A 112 -34.64 42.56 6.10
C TRP A 112 -34.87 42.75 7.60
N ARG A 113 -35.97 43.40 7.98
CA ARG A 113 -36.29 43.65 9.40
C ARG A 113 -36.42 42.35 10.19
N LEU A 114 -37.12 41.35 9.65
CA LEU A 114 -37.30 40.05 10.31
C LEU A 114 -35.97 39.29 10.42
N PHE A 115 -35.13 39.33 9.39
CA PHE A 115 -33.82 38.67 9.39
C PHE A 115 -32.82 39.36 10.33
N SER A 116 -32.68 40.68 10.25
CA SER A 116 -31.76 41.47 11.08
C SER A 116 -32.13 41.37 12.57
N THR A 117 -33.42 41.44 12.91
CA THR A 117 -33.94 41.24 14.28
C THR A 117 -33.58 39.84 14.79
N MET A 118 -33.91 38.79 14.03
CA MET A 118 -33.57 37.41 14.39
C MET A 118 -32.06 37.22 14.60
N LYS A 119 -31.22 37.87 13.79
CA LYS A 119 -29.76 37.72 13.87
C LYS A 119 -29.16 38.47 15.06
N ARG A 120 -29.63 39.69 15.35
CA ARG A 120 -29.21 40.48 16.51
C ARG A 120 -29.57 39.80 17.83
N GLU A 121 -30.76 39.23 17.93
CA GLU A 121 -31.17 38.45 19.10
C GLU A 121 -30.32 37.19 19.32
N LYS A 122 -29.76 36.62 18.24
CA LYS A 122 -28.81 35.50 18.31
C LYS A 122 -27.37 35.94 18.59
N GLY A 123 -27.15 37.22 18.89
CA GLY A 123 -25.83 37.81 19.16
C GLY A 123 -24.93 37.89 17.92
N GLN A 124 -25.49 37.80 16.72
CA GLN A 124 -24.70 37.91 15.49
C GLN A 124 -24.63 39.39 15.06
N PRO A 125 -23.43 39.94 14.80
CA PRO A 125 -23.31 41.29 14.28
C PRO A 125 -23.93 41.34 12.89
N VAL A 126 -24.94 42.18 12.72
CA VAL A 126 -25.58 42.44 11.43
C VAL A 126 -25.68 43.96 11.25
N PRO A 127 -25.27 44.50 10.09
CA PRO A 127 -25.38 45.92 9.78
C PRO A 127 -26.81 46.46 9.93
N ASP A 128 -26.96 47.78 9.93
CA ASP A 128 -28.28 48.42 10.10
C ASP A 128 -29.15 48.29 8.85
N THR A 129 -28.52 48.28 7.68
CA THR A 129 -29.21 48.26 6.39
C THR A 129 -28.88 47.02 5.57
N TYR A 130 -29.81 46.65 4.69
CA TYR A 130 -29.61 45.55 3.75
C TYR A 130 -28.46 45.86 2.79
N GLU A 131 -28.31 47.14 2.41
CA GLU A 131 -27.26 47.64 1.53
C GLU A 131 -25.87 47.40 2.12
N GLU A 132 -25.66 47.73 3.39
CA GLU A 132 -24.41 47.47 4.10
C GLU A 132 -24.12 45.96 4.20
N TRP A 133 -25.14 45.15 4.46
CA TRP A 133 -24.99 43.69 4.51
C TRP A 133 -24.66 43.08 3.14
N ARG A 134 -25.29 43.58 2.08
CA ARG A 134 -25.03 43.16 0.70
C ARG A 134 -23.57 43.45 0.29
N ASP A 135 -23.03 44.55 0.80
CA ASP A 135 -21.74 45.10 0.39
C ASP A 135 -20.56 44.66 1.28
N LEU A 136 -20.81 43.75 2.23
CA LEU A 136 -19.79 43.10 3.06
C LEU A 136 -18.70 42.43 2.20
N PRO A 137 -17.41 42.53 2.58
CA PRO A 137 -16.29 41.96 1.82
C PRO A 137 -16.45 40.45 1.52
N GLU A 138 -16.97 39.69 2.47
CA GLU A 138 -17.23 38.24 2.35
C GLU A 138 -18.19 37.92 1.19
N HIS A 139 -19.17 38.79 0.96
CA HIS A 139 -20.17 38.65 -0.08
C HIS A 139 -19.63 39.03 -1.47
N LYS A 140 -18.63 39.90 -1.54
CA LYS A 140 -17.92 40.28 -2.78
C LYS A 140 -17.00 39.15 -3.26
N ILE A 141 -16.34 38.44 -2.35
CA ILE A 141 -15.48 37.27 -2.66
C ILE A 141 -16.28 36.16 -3.37
N VAL A 142 -17.52 35.89 -2.93
CA VAL A 142 -18.40 34.88 -3.54
C VAL A 142 -18.76 35.26 -4.99
N VAL A 143 -18.99 36.55 -5.26
CA VAL A 143 -19.27 37.04 -6.62
C VAL A 143 -18.04 36.87 -7.52
N SER A 144 -16.86 37.33 -7.09
CA SER A 144 -15.61 37.17 -7.85
C SER A 144 -15.31 35.69 -8.17
N ARG A 145 -15.53 34.78 -7.21
CA ARG A 145 -15.38 33.32 -7.44
C ARG A 145 -16.36 32.76 -8.46
N ARG A 146 -17.61 33.24 -8.48
CA ARG A 146 -18.60 32.87 -9.50
C ARG A 146 -18.19 33.39 -10.87
N THR A 147 -17.72 34.64 -10.96
CA THR A 147 -17.24 35.25 -12.21
C THR A 147 -16.08 34.48 -12.80
N TRP A 148 -15.05 34.16 -12.01
CA TRP A 148 -13.94 33.31 -12.44
C TRP A 148 -14.37 31.91 -12.87
N SER A 149 -15.29 31.28 -12.12
CA SER A 149 -15.80 29.95 -12.46
C SER A 149 -16.65 29.95 -13.74
N ALA A 150 -17.32 31.06 -14.06
CA ALA A 150 -18.01 31.25 -15.33
C ALA A 150 -16.99 31.47 -16.46
N TRP A 151 -16.00 32.34 -16.23
CA TRP A 151 -14.94 32.63 -17.19
C TRP A 151 -14.14 31.37 -17.56
N ARG A 152 -13.76 30.53 -16.59
CA ARG A 152 -13.07 29.25 -16.84
C ARG A 152 -13.90 28.20 -17.57
N ARG A 153 -15.22 28.27 -17.49
CA ARG A 153 -16.11 27.39 -18.28
C ARG A 153 -16.19 27.86 -19.73
N ALA A 154 -16.15 29.17 -19.96
CA ALA A 154 -16.14 29.75 -21.31
C ALA A 154 -14.77 29.59 -22.00
N HIS A 155 -13.68 29.54 -21.23
CA HIS A 155 -12.30 29.42 -21.74
C HIS A 155 -11.64 28.11 -21.25
N PRO A 156 -12.00 26.96 -21.84
CA PRO A 156 -11.38 25.67 -21.51
C PRO A 156 -9.94 25.61 -22.02
N GLY A 157 -9.10 24.84 -21.34
CA GLY A 157 -7.71 24.62 -21.73
C GLY A 157 -6.71 24.77 -20.57
N PRO A 158 -5.41 24.59 -20.86
CA PRO A 158 -4.32 24.70 -19.90
C PRO A 158 -4.35 26.04 -19.18
N LEU A 159 -4.11 26.02 -17.86
CA LEU A 159 -4.31 27.20 -17.03
C LEU A 159 -3.42 28.36 -17.49
N ALA A 160 -2.13 28.12 -17.75
CA ALA A 160 -1.21 29.15 -18.22
C ALA A 160 -1.65 29.76 -19.56
N ALA A 161 -2.05 28.95 -20.53
CA ALA A 161 -2.50 29.44 -21.83
C ALA A 161 -3.77 30.31 -21.70
N THR A 162 -4.71 29.90 -20.85
CA THR A 162 -5.93 30.69 -20.62
C THR A 162 -5.65 31.98 -19.86
N LEU A 163 -4.69 31.97 -18.93
CA LEU A 163 -4.32 33.15 -18.15
C LEU A 163 -3.41 34.14 -18.89
N ALA A 164 -2.98 33.82 -20.11
CA ALA A 164 -2.35 34.80 -20.99
C ALA A 164 -3.34 35.89 -21.43
N ASP A 165 -4.65 35.61 -21.35
CA ASP A 165 -5.69 36.62 -21.53
C ASP A 165 -5.68 37.63 -20.36
N PRO A 166 -5.59 38.96 -20.64
CA PRO A 166 -5.56 39.98 -19.60
C PRO A 166 -6.78 39.97 -18.66
N GLU A 167 -7.97 39.65 -19.16
CA GLU A 167 -9.20 39.53 -18.37
C GLU A 167 -9.14 38.31 -17.46
N GLY A 168 -8.68 37.17 -18.00
CA GLY A 168 -8.46 35.94 -17.25
C GLY A 168 -7.43 36.12 -16.12
N TRP A 169 -6.32 36.79 -16.43
CA TRP A 169 -5.27 37.12 -15.46
C TRP A 169 -5.78 37.99 -14.31
N ALA A 170 -6.54 39.04 -14.62
CA ALA A 170 -7.10 39.94 -13.63
C ALA A 170 -8.06 39.20 -12.66
N LEU A 171 -8.95 38.36 -13.20
CA LEU A 171 -9.88 37.56 -12.39
C LEU A 171 -9.15 36.53 -11.50
N TYR A 172 -8.11 35.89 -12.05
CA TYR A 172 -7.30 34.94 -11.31
C TYR A 172 -6.55 35.61 -10.15
N ARG A 173 -5.89 36.74 -10.41
CA ARG A 173 -5.17 37.51 -9.39
C ARG A 173 -6.13 37.99 -8.31
N GLN A 174 -7.29 38.54 -8.68
CA GLN A 174 -8.30 39.00 -7.72
C GLN A 174 -8.72 37.89 -6.74
N ILE A 175 -8.88 36.65 -7.21
CA ILE A 175 -9.23 35.51 -6.35
C ILE A 175 -8.05 35.06 -5.49
N LYS A 176 -6.85 34.95 -6.06
CA LYS A 176 -5.70 34.46 -5.29
C LYS A 176 -5.29 35.45 -4.21
N VAL A 177 -5.33 36.75 -4.49
CA VAL A 177 -5.09 37.80 -3.49
C VAL A 177 -6.17 37.80 -2.41
N SER A 178 -7.45 37.63 -2.76
CA SER A 178 -8.52 37.51 -1.74
C SER A 178 -8.45 36.21 -0.93
N ASP A 179 -7.84 35.16 -1.46
CA ASP A 179 -7.49 33.93 -0.73
C ASP A 179 -6.22 34.08 0.15
N GLY A 180 -5.61 35.27 0.20
CA GLY A 180 -4.40 35.56 0.96
C GLY A 180 -3.12 35.00 0.34
N LYS A 181 -3.12 34.70 -0.97
CA LYS A 181 -1.94 34.21 -1.69
C LYS A 181 -1.20 35.35 -2.36
N ASP A 182 0.11 35.32 -2.24
CA ASP A 182 1.01 36.23 -2.94
C ASP A 182 1.10 35.82 -4.42
N VAL A 183 0.67 36.71 -5.31
CA VAL A 183 0.67 36.50 -6.76
C VAL A 183 1.25 37.75 -7.44
N PRO A 184 2.24 37.59 -8.34
CA PRO A 184 2.83 38.71 -9.06
C PRO A 184 1.80 39.59 -9.77
N GLU A 185 2.14 40.84 -10.05
CA GLU A 185 1.24 41.76 -10.75
C GLU A 185 1.09 41.40 -12.23
N ARG A 186 2.18 40.95 -12.84
CA ARG A 186 2.27 40.63 -14.26
C ARG A 186 2.17 39.13 -14.51
N TYR A 187 1.47 38.76 -15.58
CA TYR A 187 1.35 37.36 -15.99
C TYR A 187 2.72 36.77 -16.35
N GLU A 188 3.61 37.59 -16.95
CA GLU A 188 4.96 37.18 -17.36
C GLU A 188 5.81 36.71 -16.17
N ASP A 189 5.69 37.40 -15.03
CA ASP A 189 6.40 37.07 -13.79
C ASP A 189 5.83 35.78 -13.16
N TRP A 190 4.53 35.56 -13.31
CA TRP A 190 3.88 34.36 -12.82
C TRP A 190 4.18 33.13 -13.67
N VAL A 191 4.11 33.24 -15.00
CA VAL A 191 4.38 32.13 -15.91
C VAL A 191 5.86 31.76 -15.96
N SER A 192 6.76 32.71 -15.69
CA SER A 192 8.21 32.46 -15.60
C SER A 192 8.63 31.76 -14.29
N HIS A 193 7.77 31.73 -13.28
CA HIS A 193 8.04 31.06 -12.01
C HIS A 193 8.30 29.55 -12.22
N PRO A 194 9.40 28.96 -11.67
CA PRO A 194 9.80 27.58 -11.96
C PRO A 194 8.70 26.53 -11.74
N THR A 195 7.93 26.68 -10.65
CA THR A 195 6.80 25.79 -10.34
C THR A 195 5.68 25.86 -11.38
N VAL A 196 5.38 27.05 -11.90
CA VAL A 196 4.33 27.26 -12.90
C VAL A 196 4.78 26.74 -14.26
N ARG A 197 6.03 27.00 -14.66
CA ARG A 197 6.64 26.45 -15.88
C ARG A 197 6.59 24.93 -15.91
N LYS A 198 6.96 24.29 -14.78
CA LYS A 198 6.91 22.83 -14.64
C LYS A 198 5.50 22.27 -14.78
N GLN A 199 4.52 22.92 -14.16
CA GLN A 199 3.13 22.52 -14.26
C GLN A 199 2.59 22.68 -15.69
N ALA A 200 2.87 23.81 -16.34
CA ALA A 200 2.47 24.06 -17.72
C ALA A 200 3.09 23.06 -18.70
N ALA A 201 4.38 22.74 -18.56
CA ALA A 201 5.05 21.75 -19.39
C ALA A 201 4.47 20.33 -19.20
N MET A 202 4.11 19.97 -17.96
CA MET A 202 3.46 18.69 -17.67
C MET A 202 2.04 18.61 -18.25
N GLU A 203 1.24 19.67 -18.10
CA GLU A 203 -0.12 19.74 -18.65
C GLU A 203 -0.09 19.67 -20.18
N ALA A 204 0.81 20.41 -20.84
CA ALA A 204 0.97 20.41 -22.29
C ALA A 204 1.38 19.02 -22.83
N TRP A 205 2.36 18.36 -22.19
CA TRP A 205 2.74 16.99 -22.57
C TRP A 205 1.60 15.98 -22.33
N THR A 206 0.87 16.11 -21.22
CA THR A 206 -0.23 15.19 -20.89
C THR A 206 -1.38 15.32 -21.88
N GLN A 207 -1.74 16.56 -22.24
CA GLN A 207 -2.75 16.83 -23.27
C GLN A 207 -2.31 16.27 -24.63
N TRP A 208 -1.07 16.56 -25.05
CA TRP A 208 -0.52 16.01 -26.29
C TRP A 208 -0.57 14.48 -26.33
N ARG A 209 -0.24 13.81 -25.21
CA ARG A 209 -0.30 12.34 -25.09
C ARG A 209 -1.71 11.78 -25.12
N HIS A 210 -2.70 12.56 -24.71
CA HIS A 210 -4.10 12.17 -24.81
C HIS A 210 -4.59 12.24 -26.26
N GLU A 211 -4.23 13.30 -26.98
CA GLU A 211 -4.56 13.53 -28.39
C GLU A 211 -3.80 12.59 -29.33
N HIS A 212 -2.59 12.16 -28.95
CA HIS A 212 -1.73 11.27 -29.73
C HIS A 212 -1.46 9.94 -28.99
N PRO A 213 -2.46 9.04 -28.91
CA PRO A 213 -2.30 7.75 -28.25
C PRO A 213 -1.40 6.83 -29.08
N GLY A 214 -0.46 6.15 -28.42
CA GLY A 214 0.43 5.23 -29.11
C GLY A 214 1.72 4.94 -28.35
N GLN A 215 2.57 4.12 -28.98
CA GLN A 215 3.90 3.84 -28.48
C GLN A 215 4.71 5.13 -28.37
N LEU A 216 5.35 5.34 -27.22
CA LEU A 216 6.09 6.57 -26.93
C LEU A 216 7.09 6.94 -28.02
N ALA A 217 7.80 5.97 -28.60
CA ALA A 217 8.74 6.24 -29.69
C ALA A 217 8.08 6.87 -30.92
N LYS A 218 6.86 6.46 -31.28
CA LYS A 218 6.13 7.05 -32.41
C LYS A 218 5.60 8.46 -32.09
N VAL A 219 5.23 8.70 -30.83
CA VAL A 219 4.76 10.01 -30.36
C VAL A 219 5.91 11.00 -30.23
N LEU A 220 7.10 10.53 -29.84
CA LEU A 220 8.31 11.35 -29.74
C LEU A 220 9.04 11.53 -31.09
N ALA A 221 8.75 10.70 -32.08
CA ALA A 221 9.23 10.91 -33.45
C ALA A 221 8.60 12.15 -34.10
N ASP A 222 7.47 12.62 -33.57
CA ASP A 222 6.91 13.91 -33.95
C ASP A 222 7.74 15.04 -33.33
N PRO A 223 8.23 16.02 -34.10
CA PRO A 223 9.02 17.16 -33.59
C PRO A 223 8.32 17.95 -32.47
N GLN A 224 6.99 18.10 -32.55
CA GLN A 224 6.19 18.78 -31.54
C GLN A 224 6.06 17.93 -30.28
N GLY A 225 5.87 16.62 -30.44
CA GLY A 225 5.90 15.66 -29.34
C GLY A 225 7.24 15.61 -28.61
N TRP A 226 8.36 15.62 -29.35
CA TRP A 226 9.71 15.70 -28.80
C TRP A 226 9.91 16.99 -28.00
N THR A 227 9.52 18.13 -28.55
CA THR A 227 9.68 19.45 -27.91
C THR A 227 8.93 19.53 -26.58
N LEU A 228 7.68 19.06 -26.55
CA LEU A 228 6.87 19.03 -25.33
C LEU A 228 7.44 18.07 -24.28
N TYR A 229 7.88 16.89 -24.71
CA TYR A 229 8.52 15.92 -23.83
C TYR A 229 9.83 16.45 -23.24
N LYS A 230 10.67 17.07 -24.08
CA LYS A 230 11.93 17.69 -23.68
C LYS A 230 11.69 18.79 -22.66
N ALA A 231 10.79 19.73 -22.93
CA ALA A 231 10.43 20.79 -22.00
C ALA A 231 9.94 20.25 -20.64
N MET A 232 9.12 19.19 -20.66
CA MET A 232 8.64 18.52 -19.43
C MET A 232 9.81 17.89 -18.64
N VAL A 233 10.75 17.22 -19.31
CA VAL A 233 11.91 16.58 -18.67
C VAL A 233 12.88 17.62 -18.10
N GLU A 234 13.19 18.66 -18.86
CA GLU A 234 14.11 19.74 -18.48
C GLU A 234 13.58 20.58 -17.31
N CYS A 235 12.26 20.82 -17.24
CA CYS A 235 11.62 21.46 -16.08
C CYS A 235 11.64 20.59 -14.80
N GLY A 236 12.07 19.33 -14.89
CA GLY A 236 12.25 18.41 -13.78
C GLY A 236 13.70 18.26 -13.32
N ASP A 237 14.59 19.18 -13.69
CA ASP A 237 16.05 19.17 -13.46
C ASP A 237 16.76 17.94 -14.04
N LYS A 238 16.20 17.33 -15.09
CA LYS A 238 16.80 16.20 -15.80
C LYS A 238 17.33 16.66 -17.15
N ARG A 239 18.62 16.40 -17.40
CA ARG A 239 19.21 16.61 -18.72
C ARG A 239 18.73 15.53 -19.70
N ILE A 240 18.32 15.95 -20.88
CA ILE A 240 17.93 15.10 -22.00
C ILE A 240 18.67 15.56 -23.26
N GLU A 241 18.78 14.69 -24.25
CA GLU A 241 19.45 14.93 -25.53
C GLU A 241 18.81 16.10 -26.30
N ALA A 242 19.56 16.71 -27.22
CA ALA A 242 19.06 17.90 -27.91
C ALA A 242 17.95 17.55 -28.91
N THR A 243 18.12 16.43 -29.62
CA THR A 243 17.24 15.94 -30.68
C THR A 243 16.67 14.56 -30.38
N TYR A 244 15.55 14.23 -31.02
CA TYR A 244 14.95 12.90 -30.92
C TYR A 244 15.89 11.83 -31.50
N GLU A 245 16.64 12.16 -32.55
CA GLU A 245 17.61 11.27 -33.19
C GLU A 245 18.77 10.95 -32.25
N GLU A 246 19.28 11.91 -31.48
CA GLU A 246 20.30 11.67 -30.45
C GLU A 246 19.75 10.84 -29.30
N TRP A 247 18.52 11.10 -28.88
CA TRP A 247 17.84 10.30 -27.86
C TRP A 247 17.61 8.86 -28.31
N MET A 248 17.19 8.68 -29.57
CA MET A 248 17.05 7.38 -30.23
C MET A 248 18.39 6.69 -30.39
N ALA A 249 19.41 7.40 -30.86
CA ALA A 249 20.75 6.89 -31.02
C ALA A 249 21.33 6.48 -29.66
N LYS A 250 21.09 7.21 -28.57
CA LYS A 250 21.52 6.81 -27.23
C LYS A 250 20.72 5.62 -26.69
N ARG A 251 19.42 5.54 -27.00
CA ARG A 251 18.57 4.40 -26.66
C ARG A 251 19.00 3.14 -27.42
N ASP A 252 19.34 3.27 -28.69
CA ASP A 252 19.67 2.18 -29.60
C ASP A 252 21.17 1.81 -29.54
N ALA A 253 22.05 2.78 -29.27
CA ALA A 253 23.45 2.59 -28.89
C ALA A 253 23.62 2.17 -27.42
N SER A 254 22.53 1.92 -26.69
CA SER A 254 22.55 1.07 -25.51
C SER A 254 22.47 -0.38 -26.00
N PRO A 255 23.60 -1.06 -26.26
CA PRO A 255 23.54 -2.39 -26.80
C PRO A 255 22.93 -3.28 -25.72
N THR A 256 21.89 -4.02 -26.12
CA THR A 256 21.34 -5.18 -25.40
C THR A 256 21.07 -4.95 -23.92
N SER A 257 19.92 -4.34 -23.60
CA SER A 257 19.30 -4.73 -22.33
C SER A 257 19.20 -6.26 -22.37
N TRP A 258 19.83 -6.92 -21.40
CA TRP A 258 19.70 -8.35 -21.16
C TRP A 258 18.25 -8.83 -21.34
N ALA A 259 17.27 -7.99 -20.99
CA ALA A 259 15.85 -8.22 -21.21
C ALA A 259 15.42 -8.37 -22.68
N VAL A 260 15.98 -7.61 -23.62
CA VAL A 260 15.70 -7.73 -25.07
C VAL A 260 16.32 -9.01 -25.63
N TRP A 261 17.59 -9.28 -25.32
CA TRP A 261 18.26 -10.53 -25.72
C TRP A 261 17.52 -11.76 -25.20
N ARG A 262 17.07 -11.70 -23.94
CA ARG A 262 16.33 -12.78 -23.28
C ARG A 262 14.91 -12.97 -23.84
N LYS A 263 14.35 -11.94 -24.47
CA LYS A 263 13.01 -11.98 -25.07
C LYS A 263 13.04 -12.71 -26.42
N SER A 264 14.10 -12.52 -27.22
CA SER A 264 14.33 -13.23 -28.48
C SER A 264 14.86 -14.64 -28.27
N HIS A 265 15.73 -14.85 -27.28
CA HIS A 265 16.31 -16.17 -26.98
C HIS A 265 15.63 -16.80 -25.76
N ARG A 266 14.60 -17.63 -26.04
CA ARG A 266 13.85 -18.40 -25.04
C ARG A 266 14.56 -19.73 -24.75
N GLY A 267 14.48 -20.20 -23.51
CA GLY A 267 15.18 -21.41 -23.07
C GLY A 267 15.85 -21.24 -21.71
N PRO A 268 16.46 -22.28 -21.13
CA PRO A 268 17.21 -22.19 -19.87
C PRO A 268 18.33 -21.16 -19.95
N LEU A 269 18.65 -20.51 -18.82
CA LEU A 269 19.67 -19.46 -18.79
C LEU A 269 21.02 -19.95 -19.31
N ASN A 270 21.46 -21.13 -18.86
CA ASN A 270 22.75 -21.69 -19.24
C ASN A 270 22.84 -21.96 -20.75
N GLU A 271 21.74 -22.30 -21.42
CA GLU A 271 21.75 -22.52 -22.88
C GLU A 271 21.77 -21.19 -23.65
N VAL A 272 21.07 -20.17 -23.15
CA VAL A 272 21.05 -18.83 -23.75
C VAL A 272 22.39 -18.11 -23.60
N LEU A 273 23.14 -18.41 -22.54
CA LEU A 273 24.44 -17.80 -22.26
C LEU A 273 25.63 -18.53 -22.93
N LYS A 274 25.41 -19.68 -23.58
CA LYS A 274 26.45 -20.29 -24.45
C LYS A 274 26.78 -19.40 -25.65
N ASP A 275 25.83 -18.58 -26.07
CA ASP A 275 26.06 -17.60 -27.13
C ASP A 275 26.98 -16.47 -26.60
N PRO A 276 28.13 -16.20 -27.24
CA PRO A 276 29.05 -15.14 -26.84
C PRO A 276 28.40 -13.76 -26.74
N ALA A 277 27.45 -13.43 -27.62
CA ALA A 277 26.72 -12.17 -27.57
C ALA A 277 25.73 -12.14 -26.39
N GLY A 278 25.15 -13.29 -26.03
CA GLY A 278 24.34 -13.45 -24.84
C GLY A 278 25.12 -13.32 -23.54
N TRP A 279 26.32 -13.91 -23.49
CA TRP A 279 27.26 -13.76 -22.37
C TRP A 279 27.69 -12.30 -22.18
N ALA A 280 28.12 -11.62 -23.25
CA ALA A 280 28.53 -10.22 -23.20
C ALA A 280 27.40 -9.31 -22.67
N ALA A 281 26.17 -9.50 -23.14
CA ALA A 281 25.00 -8.76 -22.68
C ALA A 281 24.66 -9.03 -21.20
N PHE A 282 24.81 -10.28 -20.76
CA PHE A 282 24.59 -10.68 -19.37
C PHE A 282 25.64 -10.10 -18.42
N THR A 283 26.91 -10.13 -18.82
CA THR A 283 28.01 -9.54 -18.04
C THR A 283 27.85 -8.04 -17.92
N ALA A 284 27.62 -7.32 -19.03
CA ALA A 284 27.38 -5.88 -19.01
C ALA A 284 26.17 -5.47 -18.13
N TYR A 285 25.11 -6.29 -18.10
CA TYR A 285 23.95 -6.07 -17.26
C TYR A 285 24.25 -6.21 -15.76
N ASN A 286 25.01 -7.24 -15.38
CA ASN A 286 25.33 -7.52 -13.98
C ASN A 286 26.42 -6.57 -13.43
N THR A 287 27.41 -6.20 -14.26
CA THR A 287 28.43 -5.21 -13.90
C THR A 287 27.78 -3.85 -13.58
N LYS A 288 26.78 -3.41 -14.37
CA LYS A 288 26.00 -2.19 -14.06
C LYS A 288 25.25 -2.24 -12.73
N LYS A 289 24.99 -3.43 -12.21
CA LYS A 289 24.33 -3.66 -10.91
C LYS A 289 25.33 -3.87 -9.76
N GLY A 290 26.63 -3.74 -10.01
CA GLY A 290 27.67 -4.00 -9.02
C GLY A 290 27.85 -5.49 -8.69
N VAL A 291 27.38 -6.40 -9.56
CA VAL A 291 27.55 -7.84 -9.38
C VAL A 291 28.78 -8.30 -10.16
N SER A 292 29.77 -8.85 -9.46
CA SER A 292 30.96 -9.44 -10.08
C SER A 292 30.63 -10.83 -10.64
N LEU A 293 31.01 -11.08 -11.89
CA LEU A 293 30.88 -12.37 -12.57
C LEU A 293 32.27 -12.84 -13.05
N PRO A 294 32.48 -14.17 -13.24
CA PRO A 294 33.68 -14.69 -13.89
C PRO A 294 33.89 -14.13 -15.29
N ALA A 295 35.10 -14.25 -15.83
CA ALA A 295 35.44 -13.66 -17.13
C ALA A 295 34.75 -14.40 -18.29
N THR A 296 34.61 -15.72 -18.15
CA THR A 296 34.09 -16.61 -19.19
C THR A 296 32.81 -17.32 -18.77
N TYR A 297 32.00 -17.70 -19.76
CA TYR A 297 30.80 -18.50 -19.54
C TYR A 297 31.18 -19.87 -18.96
N GLU A 298 32.31 -20.43 -19.39
CA GLU A 298 32.84 -21.72 -18.95
C GLU A 298 33.17 -21.68 -17.46
N GLU A 299 33.81 -20.63 -16.95
CA GLU A 299 34.02 -20.46 -15.51
C GLU A 299 32.69 -20.29 -14.76
N TRP A 300 31.76 -19.54 -15.34
CA TRP A 300 30.46 -19.28 -14.73
C TRP A 300 29.60 -20.53 -14.62
N VAL A 301 29.57 -21.40 -15.63
CA VAL A 301 28.77 -22.63 -15.60
C VAL A 301 29.33 -23.67 -14.62
N GLN A 302 30.63 -23.58 -14.29
CA GLN A 302 31.28 -24.42 -13.29
C GLN A 302 31.02 -23.96 -11.85
N LEU A 303 30.45 -22.76 -11.65
CA LEU A 303 30.09 -22.31 -10.32
C LEU A 303 29.10 -23.30 -9.65
N PRO A 304 29.27 -23.60 -8.34
CA PRO A 304 28.39 -24.51 -7.63
C PRO A 304 26.90 -24.19 -7.77
N GLU A 305 26.54 -22.90 -7.78
CA GLU A 305 25.17 -22.45 -7.96
C GLU A 305 24.61 -22.80 -9.34
N GLN A 306 25.43 -22.72 -10.40
CA GLN A 306 25.01 -23.05 -11.76
C GLN A 306 24.93 -24.56 -11.98
N GLN A 307 25.86 -25.33 -11.42
CA GLN A 307 25.79 -26.79 -11.42
C GLN A 307 24.53 -27.29 -10.69
N LYS A 308 24.20 -26.69 -9.53
CA LYS A 308 22.96 -26.96 -8.79
C LYS A 308 21.71 -26.64 -9.61
N GLY A 309 21.68 -25.49 -10.28
CA GLY A 309 20.59 -25.07 -11.15
C GLY A 309 20.39 -26.01 -12.33
N ALA A 310 21.48 -26.42 -12.99
CA ALA A 310 21.46 -27.33 -14.13
C ALA A 310 20.96 -28.73 -13.74
N ALA A 311 21.46 -29.30 -12.64
CA ALA A 311 21.00 -30.59 -12.12
C ALA A 311 19.51 -30.58 -11.77
N SER A 312 19.05 -29.51 -11.11
CA SER A 312 17.62 -29.31 -10.78
C SER A 312 16.74 -29.20 -12.01
N PHE A 313 17.22 -28.52 -13.07
CA PHE A 313 16.48 -28.39 -14.32
C PHE A 313 16.37 -29.72 -15.07
N LYS A 314 17.46 -30.49 -15.18
CA LYS A 314 17.46 -31.81 -15.82
C LYS A 314 16.47 -32.76 -15.14
N TRP A 315 16.53 -32.86 -13.80
CA TRP A 315 15.55 -33.63 -13.03
C TRP A 315 14.11 -33.12 -13.24
N SER A 316 13.90 -31.80 -13.19
CA SER A 316 12.56 -31.23 -13.38
C SER A 316 12.00 -31.47 -14.79
N SER A 317 12.86 -31.50 -15.81
CA SER A 317 12.50 -31.81 -17.19
C SER A 317 12.10 -33.28 -17.32
N TRP A 318 12.93 -34.19 -16.78
CA TRP A 318 12.63 -35.62 -16.70
C TRP A 318 11.30 -35.90 -15.98
N ARG A 319 11.05 -35.19 -14.87
CA ARG A 319 9.82 -35.33 -14.08
C ARG A 319 8.57 -34.83 -14.79
N LYS A 320 8.70 -33.92 -15.77
CA LYS A 320 7.57 -33.44 -16.57
C LYS A 320 7.17 -34.44 -17.65
N THR A 321 8.15 -35.14 -18.23
CA THR A 321 7.92 -36.17 -19.24
C THR A 321 7.43 -37.47 -18.58
N HIS A 322 7.98 -37.82 -17.40
CA HIS A 322 7.61 -39.03 -16.66
C HIS A 322 6.66 -38.70 -15.48
N LYS A 323 5.36 -38.89 -15.72
CA LYS A 323 4.28 -38.64 -14.74
C LYS A 323 3.97 -39.91 -13.94
N GLY A 324 3.58 -39.74 -12.68
CA GLY A 324 3.25 -40.85 -11.77
C GLY A 324 3.76 -40.60 -10.36
N PRO A 325 3.49 -41.47 -9.37
CA PRO A 325 4.12 -41.44 -8.05
C PRO A 325 5.65 -41.33 -8.13
N LEU A 326 6.26 -40.60 -7.18
CA LEU A 326 7.71 -40.37 -7.19
C LEU A 326 8.51 -41.67 -7.12
N ALA A 327 8.02 -42.65 -6.37
CA ALA A 327 8.65 -43.96 -6.28
C ALA A 327 8.72 -44.67 -7.63
N GLU A 328 7.66 -44.65 -8.43
CA GLU A 328 7.62 -45.28 -9.75
C GLU A 328 8.54 -44.56 -10.75
N VAL A 329 8.60 -43.23 -10.68
CA VAL A 329 9.46 -42.45 -11.58
C VAL A 329 10.95 -42.54 -11.23
N LEU A 330 11.27 -42.84 -9.98
CA LEU A 330 12.63 -43.10 -9.53
C LEU A 330 13.03 -44.58 -9.62
N ALA A 331 12.10 -45.49 -9.94
CA ALA A 331 12.45 -46.87 -10.26
C ALA A 331 13.24 -46.96 -11.57
N ASP A 332 13.07 -45.98 -12.46
CA ASP A 332 13.88 -45.82 -13.65
C ASP A 332 15.33 -45.41 -13.26
N PRO A 333 16.37 -46.15 -13.72
CA PRO A 333 17.77 -45.84 -13.42
C PRO A 333 18.22 -44.43 -13.84
N GLU A 334 17.72 -43.92 -14.97
CA GLU A 334 18.03 -42.58 -15.45
C GLU A 334 17.34 -41.52 -14.58
N GLY A 335 16.09 -41.77 -14.19
CA GLY A 335 15.37 -40.95 -13.23
C GLY A 335 16.05 -40.89 -11.86
N TRP A 336 16.52 -42.04 -11.35
CA TRP A 336 17.28 -42.15 -10.11
C TRP A 336 18.58 -41.35 -10.18
N ALA A 337 19.38 -41.53 -11.24
CA ALA A 337 20.65 -40.83 -11.42
C ALA A 337 20.46 -39.30 -11.46
N LEU A 338 19.44 -38.81 -12.19
CA LEU A 338 19.13 -37.38 -12.25
C LEU A 338 18.68 -36.82 -10.90
N TYR A 339 17.94 -37.61 -10.13
CA TYR A 339 17.48 -37.24 -8.79
C TYR A 339 18.63 -37.18 -7.78
N VAL A 340 19.51 -38.18 -7.78
CA VAL A 340 20.72 -38.21 -6.94
C VAL A 340 21.63 -37.04 -7.29
N ASN A 341 21.90 -36.80 -8.57
CA ASN A 341 22.73 -35.69 -9.03
C ASN A 341 22.18 -34.32 -8.57
N MET A 342 20.85 -34.13 -8.64
CA MET A 342 20.20 -32.94 -8.10
C MET A 342 20.41 -32.81 -6.58
N LEU A 343 20.30 -33.90 -5.82
CA LEU A 343 20.48 -33.88 -4.36
C LEU A 343 21.93 -33.59 -3.95
N GLU A 344 22.90 -34.24 -4.61
CA GLU A 344 24.35 -34.03 -4.45
C GLU A 344 24.73 -32.56 -4.68
N LYS A 345 24.36 -32.01 -5.84
CA LYS A 345 24.65 -30.61 -6.18
C LYS A 345 23.81 -29.62 -5.37
N GLY A 346 22.68 -30.07 -4.81
CA GLY A 346 21.79 -29.28 -3.97
C GLY A 346 22.27 -29.05 -2.55
N SER A 347 23.34 -29.73 -2.12
CA SER A 347 23.82 -29.81 -0.73
C SER A 347 22.79 -30.39 0.23
N HIS A 348 22.01 -31.38 -0.24
CA HIS A 348 21.09 -32.09 0.64
C HIS A 348 21.86 -33.07 1.54
N ALA A 349 21.73 -32.91 2.86
CA ALA A 349 22.49 -33.65 3.86
C ALA A 349 22.19 -35.16 3.93
N ARG A 350 21.25 -35.67 3.14
CA ARG A 350 20.89 -37.10 3.09
C ARG A 350 20.69 -37.52 1.64
N ILE A 351 21.71 -38.17 1.09
CA ILE A 351 21.66 -38.86 -0.20
C ILE A 351 21.73 -40.34 0.14
N HIS A 352 20.70 -41.08 -0.23
CA HIS A 352 20.66 -42.53 -0.02
C HIS A 352 21.57 -43.21 -1.04
N SER A 353 22.26 -44.27 -0.61
CA SER A 353 23.24 -44.97 -1.44
C SER A 353 22.62 -45.73 -2.61
N SER A 354 21.32 -46.06 -2.53
CA SER A 354 20.58 -46.76 -3.57
C SER A 354 19.10 -46.39 -3.59
N TYR A 355 18.43 -46.67 -4.71
CA TYR A 355 16.97 -46.52 -4.83
C TYR A 355 16.22 -47.37 -3.81
N ALA A 356 16.71 -48.58 -3.49
CA ALA A 356 16.09 -49.47 -2.51
C ALA A 356 16.08 -48.84 -1.10
N GLU A 357 17.22 -48.31 -0.65
CA GLU A 357 17.35 -47.62 0.64
C GLU A 357 16.46 -46.36 0.68
N TRP A 358 16.42 -45.59 -0.41
CA TRP A 358 15.53 -44.45 -0.54
C TRP A 358 14.06 -44.86 -0.51
N LEU A 359 13.69 -45.96 -1.16
CA LEU A 359 12.31 -46.44 -1.25
C LEU A 359 11.81 -46.91 0.12
N GLU A 360 12.65 -47.58 0.90
CA GLU A 360 12.37 -47.94 2.28
C GLU A 360 12.20 -46.70 3.17
N ALA A 361 13.11 -45.73 3.08
CA ALA A 361 12.99 -44.45 3.79
C ALA A 361 11.75 -43.65 3.36
N TYR A 362 11.42 -43.67 2.06
CA TYR A 362 10.26 -43.00 1.47
C TYR A 362 8.94 -43.65 1.92
N ARG A 363 8.89 -44.99 1.97
CA ARG A 363 7.76 -45.76 2.52
C ARG A 363 7.61 -45.51 4.01
N ALA A 364 8.71 -45.50 4.78
CA ALA A 364 8.71 -45.16 6.19
C ALA A 364 8.23 -43.71 6.44
N ALA A 365 8.61 -42.75 5.58
CA ALA A 365 8.18 -41.35 5.64
C ALA A 365 6.71 -41.14 5.23
N LYS A 366 6.13 -42.05 4.46
CA LYS A 366 4.70 -42.08 4.08
C LYS A 366 3.84 -43.01 4.95
N SER A 367 4.43 -43.68 5.95
CA SER A 367 3.70 -44.37 7.01
C SER A 367 2.76 -43.38 7.74
N PRO A 368 1.56 -43.81 8.21
CA PRO A 368 0.56 -42.90 8.73
C PRO A 368 1.06 -42.25 10.03
N GLY A 369 1.29 -40.94 9.98
CA GLY A 369 1.62 -40.10 11.13
C GLY A 369 3.01 -39.49 11.01
N SER A 370 3.09 -38.25 10.52
CA SER A 370 4.33 -37.47 10.66
C SER A 370 4.81 -37.48 12.12
N SER A 371 6.11 -37.47 12.41
CA SER A 371 6.65 -37.36 13.79
C SER A 371 6.00 -36.23 14.60
N ALA A 372 5.58 -35.14 13.94
CA ALA A 372 4.79 -34.05 14.55
C ALA A 372 3.35 -34.45 14.91
N ALA A 373 2.70 -35.30 14.12
CA ALA A 373 1.38 -35.86 14.41
C ALA A 373 1.46 -36.92 15.52
N GLN A 374 2.49 -37.79 15.48
CA GLN A 374 2.76 -38.79 16.52
C GLN A 374 3.08 -38.11 17.86
N TRP A 375 3.95 -37.10 17.87
CA TRP A 375 4.19 -36.28 19.07
C TRP A 375 2.92 -35.61 19.59
N ARG A 376 2.10 -35.01 18.71
CA ARG A 376 0.85 -34.38 19.14
C ARG A 376 -0.16 -35.38 19.69
N GLN A 377 -0.22 -36.59 19.13
CA GLN A 377 -1.07 -37.67 19.62
C GLN A 377 -0.56 -38.18 20.98
N TRP A 378 0.74 -38.41 21.11
CA TRP A 378 1.40 -38.77 22.37
C TRP A 378 1.13 -37.73 23.46
N ARG A 379 1.32 -36.44 23.14
CA ARG A 379 1.09 -35.33 24.06
C ARG A 379 -0.39 -35.17 24.45
N LYS A 380 -1.32 -35.57 23.58
CA LYS A 380 -2.75 -35.61 23.93
C LYS A 380 -3.09 -36.77 24.86
N ALA A 381 -2.38 -37.88 24.76
CA ALA A 381 -2.60 -39.06 25.59
C ALA A 381 -1.93 -38.96 26.97
N HIS A 382 -0.90 -38.12 27.12
CA HIS A 382 -0.15 -37.95 28.36
C HIS A 382 -0.28 -36.51 28.86
N GLU A 383 -1.08 -36.32 29.91
CA GLU A 383 -1.26 -35.04 30.61
C GLU A 383 -0.11 -34.78 31.61
N GLY A 384 0.11 -33.52 31.97
CA GLY A 384 1.15 -33.11 32.94
C GLY A 384 2.27 -32.24 32.35
N PRO A 385 3.23 -31.80 33.19
CA PRO A 385 4.39 -31.01 32.80
C PRO A 385 5.20 -31.66 31.68
N LEU A 386 5.80 -30.84 30.82
CA LEU A 386 6.55 -31.36 29.66
C LEU A 386 7.74 -32.22 30.10
N GLU A 387 8.41 -31.91 31.21
CA GLU A 387 9.53 -32.73 31.70
C GLU A 387 9.08 -34.16 32.05
N GLN A 388 7.88 -34.32 32.63
CA GLN A 388 7.36 -35.63 33.03
C GLN A 388 6.95 -36.47 31.83
N VAL A 389 6.36 -35.84 30.81
CA VAL A 389 5.98 -36.52 29.55
C VAL A 389 7.21 -36.91 28.71
N LEU A 390 8.31 -36.15 28.84
CA LEU A 390 9.56 -36.42 28.13
C LEU A 390 10.54 -37.30 28.91
N ALA A 391 10.31 -37.53 30.20
CA ALA A 391 11.05 -38.53 30.97
C ALA A 391 10.79 -39.96 30.45
N ASP A 392 9.64 -40.17 29.80
CA ASP A 392 9.36 -41.40 29.06
C ASP A 392 10.27 -41.49 27.81
N PRO A 393 11.02 -42.59 27.63
CA PRO A 393 11.91 -42.77 26.48
C PRO A 393 11.21 -42.67 25.11
N GLU A 394 9.95 -43.12 25.01
CA GLU A 394 9.14 -43.03 23.80
C GLU A 394 8.65 -41.59 23.58
N GLY A 395 8.25 -40.90 24.65
CA GLY A 395 7.93 -39.47 24.64
C GLY A 395 9.10 -38.61 24.17
N TRP A 396 10.30 -38.83 24.71
CA TRP A 396 11.54 -38.17 24.29
C TRP A 396 11.84 -38.41 22.81
N LYS A 397 11.77 -39.67 22.36
CA LYS A 397 12.05 -40.05 20.97
C LYS A 397 11.13 -39.33 19.99
N LEU A 398 9.83 -39.27 20.28
CA LEU A 398 8.85 -38.58 19.44
C LEU A 398 9.07 -37.07 19.43
N TYR A 399 9.39 -36.48 20.58
CA TYR A 399 9.67 -35.05 20.71
C TYR A 399 10.97 -34.62 20.04
N ALA A 400 12.07 -35.36 20.24
CA ALA A 400 13.35 -35.11 19.59
C ALA A 400 13.21 -35.21 18.05
N ALA A 401 12.51 -36.23 17.55
CA ALA A 401 12.20 -36.38 16.12
C ALA A 401 11.28 -35.29 15.58
N HIS A 402 10.39 -34.72 16.41
CA HIS A 402 9.58 -33.57 16.07
C HIS A 402 10.42 -32.29 15.95
N MET A 403 11.32 -32.03 16.91
CA MET A 403 12.10 -30.79 17.02
C MET A 403 13.27 -30.71 16.03
N GLN A 404 13.95 -31.83 15.75
CA GLN A 404 15.07 -31.89 14.79
C GLN A 404 14.65 -31.56 13.35
N ARG A 405 13.36 -31.70 13.01
CA ARG A 405 12.81 -31.40 11.68
C ARG A 405 12.88 -29.91 11.30
N GLY A 406 13.14 -29.03 12.27
CA GLY A 406 13.24 -27.57 12.10
C GLY A 406 14.59 -27.04 11.60
N GLY A 407 15.64 -27.87 11.52
CA GLY A 407 16.86 -27.63 10.74
C GLY A 407 17.70 -26.36 11.06
N ARG A 408 17.55 -25.69 12.21
CA ARG A 408 18.29 -24.44 12.49
C ARG A 408 19.08 -24.37 13.80
N ARG A 409 19.08 -25.41 14.65
CA ARG A 409 19.91 -25.47 15.87
C ARG A 409 20.31 -26.92 16.15
N ALA A 410 21.49 -27.11 16.72
CA ALA A 410 21.86 -28.37 17.37
C ALA A 410 20.84 -28.63 18.50
N PHE A 411 20.07 -29.71 18.37
CA PHE A 411 19.12 -30.15 19.38
C PHE A 411 19.83 -31.17 20.30
N PRO A 412 19.59 -31.17 21.62
CA PRO A 412 20.23 -32.12 22.53
C PRO A 412 20.05 -33.57 22.08
N GLY A 413 21.09 -34.40 22.25
CA GLY A 413 21.08 -35.81 21.87
C GLY A 413 20.25 -36.69 22.80
N ASP A 414 20.12 -36.28 24.07
CA ASP A 414 19.48 -37.05 25.14
C ASP A 414 18.62 -36.15 26.05
N PHE A 415 17.69 -36.80 26.77
CA PHE A 415 16.75 -36.15 27.67
C PHE A 415 17.47 -35.43 28.82
N ASP A 416 18.52 -36.01 29.39
CA ASP A 416 19.22 -35.42 30.55
C ASP A 416 19.95 -34.13 30.20
N THR A 417 20.53 -34.06 29.01
CA THR A 417 21.14 -32.83 28.47
C THR A 417 20.07 -31.79 28.17
N TRP A 418 18.93 -32.18 27.58
CA TRP A 418 17.80 -31.28 27.37
C TRP A 418 17.23 -30.74 28.69
N LEU A 419 17.04 -31.61 29.68
CA LEU A 419 16.52 -31.28 30.99
C LEU A 419 17.45 -30.31 31.72
N ARG A 420 18.77 -30.56 31.70
CA ARG A 420 19.77 -29.65 32.28
C ARG A 420 19.72 -28.26 31.62
N ILE A 421 19.63 -28.20 30.28
CA ILE A 421 19.49 -26.93 29.55
C ILE A 421 18.18 -26.23 29.94
N HIS A 422 17.07 -26.97 29.99
CA HIS A 422 15.76 -26.42 30.33
C HIS A 422 15.69 -25.90 31.77
N GLN A 423 16.23 -26.65 32.73
CA GLN A 423 16.29 -26.24 34.14
C GLN A 423 17.20 -25.03 34.35
N ALA A 424 18.37 -25.01 33.70
CA ALA A 424 19.26 -23.85 33.76
C ALA A 424 18.62 -22.60 33.13
N GLU A 425 17.91 -22.77 32.01
CA GLU A 425 17.15 -21.67 31.38
C GLU A 425 15.98 -21.22 32.26
N ALA A 426 15.25 -22.14 32.88
CA ALA A 426 14.13 -21.83 33.76
C ALA A 426 14.59 -21.01 34.98
N LYS A 427 15.65 -21.46 35.66
CA LYS A 427 16.25 -20.73 36.79
C LYS A 427 16.76 -19.34 36.36
N TRP A 428 17.41 -19.25 35.20
CA TRP A 428 17.85 -17.97 34.64
C TRP A 428 16.67 -17.03 34.35
N ILE A 429 15.58 -17.55 33.76
CA ILE A 429 14.37 -16.78 33.45
C ILE A 429 13.67 -16.31 34.72
N GLU A 430 13.56 -17.17 35.73
CA GLU A 430 12.95 -16.86 37.02
C GLU A 430 13.74 -15.78 37.76
N TRP A 431 15.07 -15.92 37.83
CA TRP A 431 15.94 -14.92 38.42
C TRP A 431 15.87 -13.57 37.68
N ARG A 432 15.88 -13.58 36.34
CA ARG A 432 15.71 -12.38 35.48
C ARG A 432 14.32 -11.75 35.54
N ARG A 433 13.31 -12.48 36.03
CA ARG A 433 11.97 -11.91 36.26
C ARG A 433 11.96 -10.95 37.43
N VAL A 434 12.83 -11.20 38.41
CA VAL A 434 13.01 -10.38 39.62
C VAL A 434 14.10 -9.33 39.41
N HIS A 435 15.15 -9.67 38.65
CA HIS A 435 16.28 -8.79 38.34
C HIS A 435 16.20 -8.34 36.89
N SER A 436 15.63 -7.15 36.67
CA SER A 436 15.50 -6.55 35.33
C SER A 436 16.48 -5.40 35.13
N GLY A 437 17.41 -5.55 34.18
CA GLY A 437 18.39 -4.54 33.84
C GLY A 437 19.32 -4.92 32.67
N PRO A 438 20.37 -4.11 32.44
CA PRO A 438 21.45 -4.46 31.53
C PRO A 438 22.20 -5.70 32.01
N LEU A 439 22.48 -6.64 31.10
CA LEU A 439 23.06 -7.95 31.42
C LEU A 439 24.37 -7.82 32.22
N ASN A 440 25.23 -6.86 31.90
CA ASN A 440 26.50 -6.66 32.61
C ASN A 440 26.31 -6.27 34.09
N LYS A 441 25.25 -5.53 34.43
CA LYS A 441 24.95 -5.15 35.83
C LYS A 441 24.30 -6.28 36.61
N GLU A 442 23.44 -7.04 35.94
CA GLU A 442 22.83 -8.26 36.49
C GLU A 442 23.90 -9.32 36.80
N LEU A 443 24.87 -9.50 35.91
CA LEU A 443 25.95 -10.47 36.06
C LEU A 443 27.02 -10.08 37.11
N ALA A 444 26.99 -8.86 37.64
CA ALA A 444 27.82 -8.49 38.77
C ALA A 444 27.36 -9.15 40.08
N ASP A 445 26.09 -9.58 40.14
CA ASP A 445 25.56 -10.38 41.23
C ASP A 445 26.18 -11.80 41.18
N PRO A 446 26.76 -12.32 42.29
CA PRO A 446 27.31 -13.67 42.34
C PRO A 446 26.33 -14.78 41.94
N GLU A 447 25.04 -14.64 42.29
CA GLU A 447 23.98 -15.59 41.93
C GLU A 447 23.65 -15.49 40.43
N GLY A 448 23.52 -14.27 39.91
CA GLY A 448 23.31 -14.02 38.49
C GLY A 448 24.44 -14.56 37.62
N TRP A 449 25.69 -14.32 38.03
CA TRP A 449 26.88 -14.85 37.37
C TRP A 449 26.87 -16.39 37.33
N GLU A 450 26.55 -17.02 38.45
CA GLU A 450 26.52 -18.47 38.56
C GLU A 450 25.43 -19.09 37.67
N LEU A 451 24.23 -18.51 37.64
CA LEU A 451 23.15 -18.97 36.76
C LEU A 451 23.50 -18.78 35.28
N PHE A 452 24.16 -17.68 34.92
CA PHE A 452 24.64 -17.44 33.55
C PHE A 452 25.72 -18.44 33.13
N ARG A 453 26.65 -18.76 34.05
CA ARG A 453 27.71 -19.75 33.84
C ARG A 453 27.12 -21.14 33.67
N LEU A 454 26.21 -21.56 34.55
CA LEU A 454 25.51 -22.85 34.48
C LEU A 454 24.72 -22.99 33.17
N ARG A 455 24.01 -21.93 32.77
CA ARG A 455 23.27 -21.87 31.50
C ARG A 455 24.20 -21.97 30.29
N SER A 456 25.33 -21.27 30.32
CA SER A 456 26.31 -21.26 29.23
C SER A 456 27.01 -22.62 29.11
N ALA A 457 27.39 -23.22 30.23
CA ALA A 457 27.96 -24.56 30.31
C ALA A 457 26.97 -25.63 29.82
N ALA A 458 25.69 -25.56 30.22
CA ALA A 458 24.66 -26.49 29.76
C ALA A 458 24.46 -26.45 28.23
N ARG A 459 24.71 -25.30 27.59
CA ARG A 459 24.65 -25.12 26.13
C ARG A 459 25.96 -25.46 25.40
N GLY A 460 26.97 -25.96 26.11
CA GLY A 460 28.27 -26.32 25.55
C GLY A 460 29.19 -25.14 25.26
N ASN A 461 28.92 -23.95 25.82
CA ASN A 461 29.78 -22.78 25.66
C ASN A 461 30.85 -22.76 26.77
N THR A 462 32.02 -23.32 26.50
CA THR A 462 33.14 -23.46 27.46
C THR A 462 34.01 -22.21 27.58
N THR A 463 33.69 -21.13 26.86
CA THR A 463 34.50 -19.90 26.80
C THR A 463 34.14 -18.86 27.87
N VAL A 464 33.18 -19.14 28.76
CA VAL A 464 32.82 -18.23 29.85
C VAL A 464 33.84 -18.38 30.99
N PRO A 465 34.54 -17.31 31.40
CA PRO A 465 35.51 -17.35 32.49
C PRO A 465 34.91 -17.80 33.84
N ALA A 466 35.76 -18.13 34.81
CA ALA A 466 35.29 -18.59 36.11
C ALA A 466 34.64 -17.45 36.92
N THR A 467 35.15 -16.22 36.77
CA THR A 467 34.69 -15.06 37.53
C THR A 467 34.15 -13.96 36.63
N TYR A 468 33.18 -13.19 37.14
CA TYR A 468 32.67 -11.99 36.49
C TYR A 468 33.79 -10.98 36.20
N ALA A 469 34.76 -10.85 37.12
CA ALA A 469 35.90 -9.95 36.97
C ALA A 469 36.78 -10.30 35.76
N GLU A 470 36.99 -11.59 35.47
CA GLU A 470 37.71 -12.03 34.27
C GLU A 470 36.87 -11.84 33.00
N TRP A 471 35.56 -12.05 33.10
CA TRP A 471 34.65 -11.80 31.98
C TRP A 471 34.59 -10.34 31.58
N MET A 472 34.58 -9.41 32.54
CA MET A 472 34.66 -7.96 32.28
C MET A 472 36.00 -7.53 31.67
N LYS A 473 37.05 -8.35 31.73
CA LYS A 473 38.33 -8.07 31.05
C LYS A 473 38.30 -8.39 29.56
N LEU A 474 37.31 -9.14 29.08
CA LEU A 474 37.21 -9.50 27.67
C LEU A 474 37.02 -8.24 26.79
N PRO A 475 37.61 -8.19 25.58
CA PRO A 475 37.51 -7.01 24.69
C PRO A 475 36.07 -6.55 24.44
N GLU A 476 35.15 -7.51 24.32
CA GLU A 476 33.71 -7.27 24.11
C GLU A 476 33.03 -6.56 25.30
N GLN A 477 33.59 -6.68 26.51
CA GLN A 477 33.04 -6.09 27.74
C GLN A 477 33.70 -4.75 28.11
N GLN A 478 34.87 -4.43 27.52
CA GLN A 478 35.58 -3.16 27.77
C GLN A 478 34.76 -1.92 27.38
N VAL A 479 33.83 -2.06 26.44
CA VAL A 479 32.85 -1.00 26.10
C VAL A 479 32.08 -0.56 27.32
N PHE A 480 31.55 -1.50 28.11
CA PHE A 480 30.73 -1.18 29.27
C PHE A 480 31.56 -0.50 30.37
N VAL A 481 32.79 -0.97 30.60
CA VAL A 481 33.73 -0.35 31.55
C VAL A 481 34.00 1.11 31.16
N ALA A 482 34.27 1.36 29.88
CA ALA A 482 34.55 2.70 29.37
C ALA A 482 33.30 3.61 29.41
N VAL A 483 32.11 3.06 29.15
CA VAL A 483 30.83 3.79 29.28
C VAL A 483 30.56 4.17 30.74
N ASP A 484 30.77 3.26 31.69
CA ASP A 484 30.54 3.55 33.11
C ASP A 484 31.54 4.59 33.64
N ALA A 485 32.82 4.51 33.26
CA ALA A 485 33.84 5.50 33.60
C ALA A 485 33.49 6.89 33.03
N TRP A 486 33.03 6.94 31.77
CA TRP A 486 32.54 8.17 31.15
C TRP A 486 31.29 8.71 31.85
N ALA A 487 30.31 7.86 32.14
CA ALA A 487 29.06 8.24 32.79
C ALA A 487 29.31 8.80 34.21
N ALA A 488 30.21 8.21 34.97
CA ALA A 488 30.60 8.69 36.30
C ALA A 488 31.22 10.09 36.24
N TRP A 489 32.15 10.33 35.29
CA TRP A 489 32.71 11.67 35.08
C TRP A 489 31.64 12.67 34.59
N ARG A 490 30.68 12.21 33.79
CA ARG A 490 29.61 13.06 33.25
C ARG A 490 28.56 13.47 34.28
N GLN A 491 28.37 12.69 35.34
CA GLN A 491 27.48 13.05 36.45
C GLN A 491 28.00 14.28 37.22
N THR A 492 29.32 14.39 37.40
CA THR A 492 29.93 15.52 38.11
C THR A 492 30.10 16.75 37.23
N HIS A 493 29.88 16.62 35.92
CA HIS A 493 30.00 17.71 34.97
C HIS A 493 28.77 17.78 34.03
N PRO A 494 27.63 18.32 34.46
CA PRO A 494 26.43 18.48 33.65
C PRO A 494 26.53 19.67 32.66
N GLY A 495 25.66 19.70 31.64
CA GLY A 495 25.64 20.76 30.61
C GLY A 495 26.03 20.25 29.21
N PRO A 496 26.01 21.03 28.14
CA PRO A 496 26.26 20.55 26.77
C PRO A 496 27.66 19.93 26.60
N LEU A 497 27.76 18.75 25.95
CA LEU A 497 29.00 17.97 25.85
C LEU A 497 30.23 18.80 25.42
N LYS A 498 30.06 19.68 24.43
CA LYS A 498 31.13 20.53 23.90
C LYS A 498 31.71 21.43 24.99
N ASP A 499 30.85 22.09 25.74
CA ASP A 499 31.22 23.09 26.74
C ASP A 499 31.93 22.42 27.92
N VAL A 500 31.46 21.24 28.30
CA VAL A 500 32.04 20.47 29.40
C VAL A 500 33.41 19.89 29.06
N LEU A 501 33.58 19.36 27.84
CA LEU A 501 34.89 18.91 27.35
C LEU A 501 35.86 20.07 27.14
N GLN A 502 35.37 21.29 26.88
CA GLN A 502 36.22 22.46 26.79
C GLN A 502 36.68 22.97 28.18
N ALA A 503 35.87 22.75 29.22
CA ALA A 503 36.17 23.17 30.59
C ALA A 503 37.11 22.19 31.34
N ASP A 504 36.95 20.87 31.16
CA ASP A 504 37.83 19.82 31.72
C ASP A 504 38.25 18.83 30.63
N GLY A 505 39.05 19.34 29.68
CA GLY A 505 39.44 18.59 28.48
C GLY A 505 40.46 17.48 28.69
N ALA A 506 41.30 17.55 29.73
CA ALA A 506 42.36 16.56 29.93
C ALA A 506 41.80 15.19 30.33
N THR A 507 40.85 15.17 31.26
CA THR A 507 40.26 13.92 31.78
C THR A 507 39.04 13.50 30.94
N GLY A 508 38.14 14.45 30.65
CA GLY A 508 36.92 14.18 29.89
C GLY A 508 37.18 13.65 28.48
N TRP A 509 38.13 14.25 27.75
CA TRP A 509 38.44 13.81 26.38
C TRP A 509 38.97 12.38 26.33
N VAL A 510 39.84 12.01 27.28
CA VAL A 510 40.42 10.67 27.36
C VAL A 510 39.32 9.63 27.58
N LEU A 511 38.40 9.89 28.52
CA LEU A 511 37.28 8.99 28.83
C LEU A 511 36.29 8.88 27.67
N TYR A 512 35.96 10.00 27.03
CA TYR A 512 35.07 10.03 25.87
C TYR A 512 35.63 9.23 24.69
N ARG A 513 36.92 9.42 24.39
CA ARG A 513 37.62 8.73 23.30
C ARG A 513 37.78 7.24 23.60
N ALA A 514 38.08 6.87 24.85
CA ALA A 514 38.17 5.49 25.28
C ALA A 514 36.84 4.75 25.09
N MET A 515 35.72 5.38 25.48
CA MET A 515 34.38 4.84 25.30
C MET A 515 34.06 4.55 23.83
N LEU A 516 34.34 5.50 22.94
CA LEU A 516 33.99 5.37 21.53
C LEU A 516 34.91 4.41 20.78
N ARG A 517 36.21 4.39 21.08
CA ARG A 517 37.14 3.41 20.51
C ARG A 517 36.84 1.99 20.96
N ALA A 518 36.45 1.78 22.22
CA ALA A 518 36.04 0.47 22.68
C ALA A 518 34.85 -0.07 21.86
N ALA A 519 33.97 0.83 21.39
CA ALA A 519 32.82 0.50 20.56
C ALA A 519 33.11 0.38 19.06
N ASP A 520 34.38 0.49 18.65
CA ASP A 520 34.83 0.49 17.25
C ASP A 520 34.25 1.67 16.45
N LEU A 521 34.22 2.87 17.06
CA LEU A 521 33.79 4.12 16.45
C LEU A 521 34.97 5.08 16.27
N ASP A 522 35.18 5.54 15.04
CA ASP A 522 36.30 6.43 14.67
C ASP A 522 36.08 7.87 15.14
N LEU A 523 37.10 8.45 15.79
CA LEU A 523 37.19 9.88 16.14
C LEU A 523 38.60 10.43 15.95
N PRO A 524 38.75 11.76 15.78
CA PRO A 524 40.03 12.44 15.86
C PRO A 524 40.77 12.13 17.18
N ASP A 525 42.10 12.18 17.14
CA ASP A 525 42.94 11.88 18.31
C ASP A 525 42.97 13.03 19.31
N ASP A 526 42.88 14.27 18.84
CA ASP A 526 43.00 15.49 19.63
C ASP A 526 41.66 16.22 19.80
N LEU A 527 41.50 16.84 20.97
CA LEU A 527 40.27 17.56 21.34
C LEU A 527 40.07 18.80 20.47
N ALA A 528 41.14 19.45 20.00
CA ALA A 528 41.05 20.70 19.24
C ALA A 528 40.42 20.49 17.86
N THR A 529 40.84 19.45 17.14
CA THR A 529 40.24 19.02 15.87
C THR A 529 38.81 18.54 16.06
N TRP A 530 38.52 17.82 17.16
CA TRP A 530 37.15 17.42 17.44
C TRP A 530 36.22 18.62 17.73
N LEU A 531 36.70 19.64 18.46
CA LEU A 531 35.89 20.82 18.80
C LEU A 531 35.47 21.64 17.57
N GLN A 532 36.28 21.65 16.50
CA GLN A 532 35.97 22.33 15.24
C GLN A 532 34.71 21.77 14.57
N ASP A 533 34.54 20.44 14.57
CA ASP A 533 33.47 19.72 13.87
C ASP A 533 32.64 18.80 14.80
N SER A 534 32.58 19.13 16.10
CA SER A 534 32.00 18.26 17.14
C SER A 534 30.59 17.75 16.81
N GLY A 535 29.71 18.61 16.30
CA GLY A 535 28.34 18.23 15.90
C GLY A 535 28.30 17.19 14.76
N LYS A 536 29.26 17.21 13.83
CA LYS A 536 29.40 16.21 12.76
C LYS A 536 29.86 14.86 13.34
N HIS A 537 30.89 14.88 14.18
CA HIS A 537 31.42 13.64 14.79
C HIS A 537 30.39 12.96 15.71
N ILE A 538 29.65 13.72 16.52
CA ILE A 538 28.59 13.18 17.38
C ILE A 538 27.48 12.52 16.55
N LYS A 539 27.04 13.16 15.45
CA LYS A 539 26.02 12.62 14.54
C LYS A 539 26.51 11.35 13.85
N LEU A 540 27.76 11.32 13.38
CA LEU A 540 28.35 10.14 12.75
C LEU A 540 28.48 8.96 13.71
N ALA A 541 28.90 9.20 14.96
CA ALA A 541 28.99 8.18 16.00
C ALA A 541 27.61 7.56 16.33
N TRP A 542 26.59 8.40 16.50
CA TRP A 542 25.20 7.93 16.66
C TRP A 542 24.70 7.14 15.44
N GLN A 543 24.96 7.63 14.23
CA GLN A 543 24.52 6.99 12.99
C GLN A 543 25.18 5.61 12.80
N ALA A 544 26.50 5.51 12.99
CA ALA A 544 27.24 4.26 12.91
C ALA A 544 26.72 3.22 13.93
N TRP A 545 26.47 3.65 15.17
CA TRP A 545 25.85 2.79 16.18
C TRP A 545 24.44 2.33 15.78
N ARG A 546 23.63 3.25 15.24
CA ARG A 546 22.25 2.99 14.82
C ARG A 546 22.15 2.04 13.63
N ASP A 547 23.12 2.09 12.73
CA ASP A 547 23.20 1.21 11.54
C ASP A 547 23.61 -0.22 11.92
N LYS A 548 24.51 -0.36 12.91
CA LYS A 548 24.89 -1.64 13.50
C LYS A 548 23.73 -2.28 14.29
N HIS A 549 22.93 -1.47 14.99
CA HIS A 549 21.84 -1.93 15.86
C HIS A 549 20.45 -1.70 15.24
N LYS A 550 19.98 -2.70 14.50
CA LYS A 550 18.64 -2.68 13.87
C LYS A 550 17.53 -2.99 14.88
N GLY A 551 16.58 -2.08 15.03
CA GLY A 551 15.38 -2.31 15.84
C GLY A 551 14.61 -1.04 16.21
N PRO A 552 13.56 -1.17 17.04
CA PRO A 552 12.85 -0.03 17.62
C PRO A 552 13.79 0.83 18.45
N LEU A 553 13.65 2.15 18.36
CA LEU A 553 14.55 3.11 19.02
C LEU A 553 14.71 2.84 20.52
N ARG A 554 13.62 2.59 21.25
CA ARG A 554 13.67 2.29 22.69
C ARG A 554 14.53 1.07 23.03
N ARG A 555 14.61 0.06 22.15
CA ARG A 555 15.49 -1.11 22.36
C ARG A 555 16.95 -0.77 22.12
N VAL A 556 17.22 0.09 21.14
CA VAL A 556 18.58 0.57 20.84
C VAL A 556 19.08 1.49 21.95
N LEU A 557 18.20 2.31 22.53
CA LEU A 557 18.52 3.24 23.62
C LEU A 557 18.53 2.59 25.01
N ALA A 558 18.03 1.36 25.16
CA ALA A 558 18.18 0.59 26.39
C ALA A 558 19.63 0.13 26.61
N ASP A 559 20.46 0.19 25.57
CA ASP A 559 21.90 0.00 25.70
C ASP A 559 22.54 1.27 26.29
N PRO A 560 23.38 1.17 27.34
CA PRO A 560 24.03 2.32 27.97
C PRO A 560 24.81 3.21 26.98
N LEU A 561 25.55 2.61 26.04
CA LEU A 561 26.28 3.37 25.03
C LEU A 561 25.32 4.02 24.02
N GLY A 562 24.29 3.28 23.62
CA GLY A 562 23.23 3.79 22.75
C GLY A 562 22.52 5.02 23.34
N TRP A 563 22.22 5.01 24.64
CA TRP A 563 21.68 6.15 25.37
C TRP A 563 22.63 7.35 25.37
N VAL A 564 23.90 7.14 25.73
CA VAL A 564 24.92 8.20 25.78
C VAL A 564 25.11 8.86 24.41
N LEU A 565 25.23 8.08 23.34
CA LEU A 565 25.38 8.61 21.98
C LEU A 565 24.16 9.44 21.54
N PHE A 566 22.95 8.95 21.83
CA PHE A 566 21.72 9.66 21.51
C PHE A 566 21.59 10.96 22.30
N LYS A 567 21.87 10.90 23.61
CA LYS A 567 21.88 12.07 24.49
C LYS A 567 22.85 13.14 24.00
N ASN A 568 24.08 12.77 23.67
CA ASN A 568 25.08 13.69 23.12
C ASN A 568 24.61 14.32 21.79
N MET A 569 23.96 13.53 20.93
CA MET A 569 23.40 14.01 19.66
C MET A 569 22.27 15.03 19.88
N VAL A 570 21.36 14.77 20.80
CA VAL A 570 20.27 15.69 21.14
C VAL A 570 20.82 16.97 21.77
N GLU A 571 21.75 16.87 22.72
CA GLU A 571 22.43 18.01 23.34
C GLU A 571 23.18 18.86 22.30
N SER A 572 23.83 18.23 21.30
CA SER A 572 24.54 18.95 20.22
C SER A 572 23.60 19.78 19.32
N SER A 573 22.30 19.48 19.33
CA SER A 573 21.28 20.23 18.61
C SER A 573 20.66 21.37 19.43
N GLY A 574 21.08 21.56 20.68
CA GLY A 574 20.55 22.58 21.60
C GLY A 574 19.23 22.18 22.28
N ALA A 575 18.80 20.93 22.14
CA ALA A 575 17.58 20.42 22.78
C ALA A 575 17.90 19.82 24.15
N SER A 576 17.01 20.03 25.13
CA SER A 576 17.10 19.39 26.44
C SER A 576 16.58 17.94 26.38
N ILE A 577 17.21 17.08 27.17
CA ILE A 577 16.85 15.66 27.30
C ILE A 577 17.03 15.24 28.76
N GLU A 578 16.27 14.23 29.19
CA GLU A 578 16.33 13.65 30.53
C GLU A 578 17.72 13.08 30.85
N GLN A 579 18.05 12.93 32.14
CA GLN A 579 19.41 12.54 32.51
C GLN A 579 19.68 11.06 32.23
N THR A 580 18.68 10.22 32.48
CA THR A 580 18.76 8.75 32.36
C THR A 580 17.84 8.22 31.27
N PHE A 581 18.18 7.03 30.75
CA PHE A 581 17.31 6.33 29.80
C PHE A 581 15.96 6.01 30.44
N GLU A 582 15.93 5.67 31.73
CA GLU A 582 14.73 5.35 32.49
C GLU A 582 13.79 6.55 32.57
N GLU A 583 14.31 7.73 32.93
CA GLU A 583 13.54 8.98 32.95
C GLU A 583 13.02 9.32 31.55
N TRP A 584 13.85 9.22 30.51
CA TRP A 584 13.41 9.42 29.13
C TRP A 584 12.36 8.38 28.71
N ALA A 585 12.55 7.11 29.05
CA ALA A 585 11.63 6.04 28.71
C ALA A 585 10.29 6.16 29.45
N GLN A 586 10.31 6.74 30.65
CA GLN A 586 9.13 7.09 31.45
C GLN A 586 8.46 8.39 30.96
N SER A 587 9.23 9.41 30.58
CA SER A 587 8.72 10.68 30.05
C SER A 587 8.11 10.53 28.65
N LYS A 588 8.65 9.60 27.85
CA LYS A 588 8.04 9.13 26.59
C LYS A 588 6.91 8.11 26.82
N ALA A 589 6.61 7.80 28.08
CA ALA A 589 5.70 6.79 28.61
C ALA A 589 5.98 5.34 28.12
N PRO A 590 5.68 4.30 28.93
CA PRO A 590 5.39 2.95 28.43
C PRO A 590 4.07 2.98 27.67
N SER A 591 4.16 3.53 26.48
CA SER A 591 3.01 3.98 25.74
C SER A 591 2.44 2.84 24.84
N GLY A 592 1.96 1.71 25.40
CA GLY A 592 0.95 0.86 24.69
C GLY A 592 1.11 -0.65 24.71
N ASN A 593 2.06 -1.20 25.48
CA ASN A 593 2.47 -2.60 25.28
C ASN A 593 1.87 -3.64 26.21
N GLU A 594 1.27 -3.29 27.35
CA GLU A 594 0.74 -4.33 28.27
C GLU A 594 -0.46 -5.05 27.65
N TRP A 595 -1.47 -4.30 27.18
CA TRP A 595 -2.56 -4.86 26.38
C TRP A 595 -2.04 -5.62 25.14
N ILE A 596 -1.07 -5.08 24.40
CA ILE A 596 -0.56 -5.72 23.18
C ILE A 596 0.18 -7.02 23.51
N ASN A 597 0.99 -7.05 24.57
CA ASN A 597 1.74 -8.22 25.01
C ASN A 597 0.78 -9.29 25.56
N TRP A 598 -0.18 -8.87 26.40
CA TRP A 598 -1.24 -9.74 26.91
C TRP A 598 -2.07 -10.33 25.76
N ARG A 599 -2.45 -9.50 24.77
CA ARG A 599 -3.20 -9.94 23.58
C ARG A 599 -2.40 -10.84 22.65
N ARG A 600 -1.07 -10.73 22.61
CA ARG A 600 -0.19 -11.63 21.85
C ARG A 600 -0.11 -13.02 22.48
N ALA A 601 -0.16 -13.09 23.80
CA ALA A 601 -0.21 -14.36 24.55
C ALA A 601 -1.59 -15.04 24.40
N HIS A 602 -2.67 -14.26 24.39
CA HIS A 602 -4.05 -14.79 24.35
C HIS A 602 -4.66 -14.66 22.95
N LYS A 603 -4.65 -15.78 22.19
CA LYS A 603 -5.15 -15.85 20.81
C LYS A 603 -6.65 -16.19 20.78
N GLY A 604 -7.41 -15.48 19.95
CA GLY A 604 -8.84 -15.73 19.76
C GLY A 604 -9.58 -14.47 19.29
N PRO A 605 -10.89 -14.55 19.02
CA PRO A 605 -11.77 -13.40 18.85
C PRO A 605 -11.76 -12.50 20.09
N LEU A 606 -11.87 -11.18 19.89
CA LEU A 606 -11.74 -10.21 20.98
C LEU A 606 -12.80 -10.42 22.08
N HIS A 607 -14.04 -10.74 21.70
CA HIS A 607 -15.14 -10.99 22.65
C HIS A 607 -15.03 -12.30 23.44
N GLU A 608 -14.22 -13.26 23.00
CA GLU A 608 -13.96 -14.48 23.78
C GLU A 608 -12.81 -14.24 24.76
N VAL A 609 -11.76 -13.57 24.28
CA VAL A 609 -10.54 -13.32 25.06
C VAL A 609 -10.78 -12.28 26.18
N LEU A 610 -11.68 -11.31 25.98
CA LEU A 610 -12.00 -10.28 26.97
C LEU A 610 -12.95 -10.74 28.09
N GLN A 611 -13.35 -12.01 28.13
CA GLN A 611 -14.00 -12.59 29.30
C GLN A 611 -13.05 -12.67 30.50
N ASP A 612 -11.74 -12.68 30.24
CA ASP A 612 -10.71 -12.61 31.26
C ASP A 612 -10.72 -11.21 31.94
N PRO A 613 -10.89 -11.14 33.27
CA PRO A 613 -10.90 -9.88 34.01
C PRO A 613 -9.62 -9.04 33.85
N GLU A 614 -8.46 -9.69 33.72
CA GLU A 614 -7.17 -9.02 33.50
C GLU A 614 -7.11 -8.43 32.10
N GLY A 615 -7.52 -9.22 31.10
CA GLY A 615 -7.62 -8.78 29.71
C GLY A 615 -8.59 -7.61 29.52
N TRP A 616 -9.73 -7.66 30.19
CA TRP A 616 -10.75 -6.60 30.19
C TRP A 616 -10.20 -5.29 30.76
N LYS A 617 -9.53 -5.36 31.91
CA LYS A 617 -8.89 -4.21 32.55
C LYS A 617 -7.86 -3.56 31.62
N LEU A 618 -6.93 -4.35 31.09
CA LEU A 618 -5.87 -3.87 30.18
C LEU A 618 -6.44 -3.29 28.88
N TYR A 619 -7.52 -3.88 28.35
CA TYR A 619 -8.21 -3.39 27.17
C TYR A 619 -8.85 -2.03 27.43
N ARG A 620 -9.57 -1.87 28.55
CA ARG A 620 -10.19 -0.59 28.95
C ARG A 620 -9.15 0.50 29.17
N GLU A 621 -8.08 0.21 29.90
CA GLU A 621 -6.97 1.15 30.12
C GLU A 621 -6.33 1.60 28.81
N ASN A 622 -6.16 0.67 27.86
CA ASN A 622 -5.68 0.99 26.51
C ASN A 622 -6.69 1.82 25.69
N LEU A 623 -8.00 1.64 25.85
CA LEU A 623 -9.01 2.47 25.19
C LEU A 623 -9.07 3.89 25.79
N VAL A 624 -9.03 4.01 27.12
CA VAL A 624 -8.98 5.30 27.84
C VAL A 624 -7.75 6.08 27.39
N ARG A 625 -6.59 5.43 27.33
CA ARG A 625 -5.34 6.08 26.90
C ARG A 625 -5.32 6.47 25.43
N LYS A 626 -6.08 5.79 24.57
CA LYS A 626 -6.26 6.19 23.17
C LYS A 626 -7.29 7.30 22.98
N ASN A 627 -7.79 7.89 24.07
CA ASN A 627 -8.85 8.90 24.08
C ASN A 627 -10.10 8.44 23.30
N VAL A 628 -10.46 7.15 23.42
CA VAL A 628 -11.68 6.62 22.82
C VAL A 628 -12.87 7.14 23.63
N VAL A 629 -13.78 7.83 22.95
CA VAL A 629 -14.89 8.61 23.55
C VAL A 629 -15.95 7.74 24.26
N ASP A 630 -16.05 6.46 23.90
CA ASP A 630 -17.05 5.53 24.42
C ASP A 630 -16.38 4.23 24.87
N VAL A 631 -15.74 4.27 26.04
CA VAL A 631 -15.13 3.09 26.66
C VAL A 631 -16.22 2.31 27.41
N PRO A 632 -16.51 1.06 27.02
CA PRO A 632 -17.51 0.25 27.72
C PRO A 632 -17.10 0.02 29.18
N GLN A 633 -18.05 0.13 30.09
CA GLN A 633 -17.80 0.03 31.53
C GLN A 633 -17.75 -1.44 31.97
N SER A 634 -18.65 -2.26 31.43
CA SER A 634 -18.67 -3.71 31.63
C SER A 634 -18.39 -4.46 30.32
N PHE A 635 -17.99 -5.72 30.47
CA PHE A 635 -17.81 -6.62 29.34
C PHE A 635 -19.15 -6.86 28.61
N GLU A 636 -20.25 -6.86 29.37
CA GLU A 636 -21.62 -6.96 28.88
C GLU A 636 -21.97 -5.76 27.99
N ASP A 637 -21.63 -4.53 28.38
CA ASP A 637 -21.82 -3.34 27.55
C ASP A 637 -21.02 -3.43 26.24
N PHE A 638 -19.82 -4.00 26.31
CA PHE A 638 -18.98 -4.24 25.14
C PHE A 638 -19.63 -5.25 24.18
N LEU A 639 -20.21 -6.34 24.68
CA LEU A 639 -20.93 -7.31 23.85
C LEU A 639 -22.18 -6.72 23.18
N GLN A 640 -22.80 -5.71 23.78
CA GLN A 640 -23.97 -5.03 23.21
C GLN A 640 -23.62 -4.05 22.09
N GLN A 641 -22.34 -3.72 21.88
CA GLN A 641 -21.93 -2.85 20.78
C GLN A 641 -22.24 -3.51 19.42
N PRO A 642 -22.83 -2.78 18.44
CA PRO A 642 -23.18 -3.33 17.13
C PRO A 642 -21.99 -4.00 16.41
N ASP A 643 -20.81 -3.41 16.50
CA ASP A 643 -19.59 -3.95 15.90
C ASP A 643 -19.16 -5.27 16.54
N GLN A 644 -19.35 -5.44 17.84
CA GLN A 644 -19.02 -6.69 18.54
C GLN A 644 -20.06 -7.78 18.24
N GLN A 645 -21.34 -7.44 18.18
CA GLN A 645 -22.39 -8.37 17.75
C GLN A 645 -22.14 -8.87 16.32
N LYS A 646 -21.72 -7.97 15.41
CA LYS A 646 -21.30 -8.32 14.04
C LYS A 646 -20.06 -9.21 14.02
N ALA A 647 -19.04 -8.89 14.82
CA ALA A 647 -17.82 -9.68 14.89
C ALA A 647 -18.08 -11.09 15.46
N ALA A 648 -18.93 -11.21 16.48
CA ALA A 648 -19.34 -12.48 17.07
C ALA A 648 -20.14 -13.35 16.08
N ALA A 649 -21.14 -12.77 15.39
CA ALA A 649 -21.91 -13.49 14.37
C ALA A 649 -21.01 -13.96 13.22
N THR A 650 -20.08 -13.12 12.76
CA THR A 650 -19.10 -13.46 11.72
C THR A 650 -18.14 -14.57 12.17
N SER A 651 -17.68 -14.53 13.43
CA SER A 651 -16.82 -15.56 14.02
C SER A 651 -17.52 -16.91 14.05
N LYS A 652 -18.75 -16.97 14.57
CA LYS A 652 -19.56 -18.21 14.65
C LYS A 652 -19.81 -18.82 13.27
N TRP A 653 -20.23 -18.01 12.30
CA TRP A 653 -20.39 -18.46 10.91
C TRP A 653 -19.07 -18.95 10.30
N SER A 654 -17.96 -18.26 10.56
CA SER A 654 -16.65 -18.65 10.04
C SER A 654 -16.14 -19.95 10.64
N SER A 655 -16.38 -20.20 11.93
CA SER A 655 -16.05 -21.45 12.60
C SER A 655 -16.88 -22.60 12.06
N TRP A 656 -18.19 -22.40 11.89
CA TRP A 656 -19.09 -23.35 11.23
C TRP A 656 -18.59 -23.75 9.83
N ARG A 657 -18.22 -22.75 9.00
CA ARG A 657 -17.70 -22.96 7.64
C ARG A 657 -16.35 -23.67 7.55
N ARG A 658 -15.55 -23.68 8.63
CA ARG A 658 -14.29 -24.44 8.64
C ARG A 658 -14.53 -25.94 8.78
N VAL A 659 -15.57 -26.32 9.53
CA VAL A 659 -16.00 -27.70 9.76
C VAL A 659 -16.83 -28.18 8.57
N HIS A 660 -17.82 -27.39 8.15
CA HIS A 660 -18.72 -27.70 7.04
C HIS A 660 -18.21 -27.09 5.73
N ARG A 661 -17.39 -27.87 5.02
CA ARG A 661 -16.79 -27.50 3.73
C ARG A 661 -17.72 -27.86 2.58
N GLY A 662 -17.71 -27.04 1.54
CA GLY A 662 -18.47 -27.32 0.31
C GLY A 662 -19.12 -26.06 -0.27
N PRO A 663 -19.89 -26.24 -1.37
CA PRO A 663 -20.72 -25.19 -1.95
C PRO A 663 -21.60 -24.51 -0.89
N LEU A 664 -21.83 -23.21 -1.04
CA LEU A 664 -22.59 -22.46 -0.04
C LEU A 664 -24.06 -22.90 0.01
N VAL A 665 -24.61 -23.45 -1.08
CA VAL A 665 -25.97 -23.99 -1.12
C VAL A 665 -26.11 -25.26 -0.27
N THR A 666 -25.12 -26.15 -0.29
CA THR A 666 -25.15 -27.39 0.50
C THR A 666 -24.93 -27.11 1.98
N VAL A 667 -24.08 -26.13 2.31
CA VAL A 667 -23.83 -25.74 3.71
C VAL A 667 -24.98 -24.94 4.32
N LEU A 668 -25.81 -24.30 3.50
CA LEU A 668 -26.99 -23.55 3.96
C LEU A 668 -28.30 -24.32 3.86
N ALA A 669 -28.30 -25.50 3.23
CA ALA A 669 -29.38 -26.46 3.35
C ALA A 669 -29.49 -27.01 4.78
N ASP A 670 -28.39 -26.96 5.54
CA ASP A 670 -28.37 -27.25 6.97
C ASP A 670 -29.06 -26.13 7.76
N LYS A 671 -29.98 -26.50 8.66
CA LYS A 671 -30.79 -25.56 9.45
C LYS A 671 -29.95 -24.67 10.37
N GLU A 672 -28.90 -25.22 10.98
CA GLU A 672 -27.98 -24.47 11.85
C GLU A 672 -27.08 -23.55 11.02
N GLY A 673 -26.61 -24.05 9.87
CA GLY A 673 -25.90 -23.24 8.88
C GLY A 673 -26.71 -22.04 8.39
N TRP A 674 -27.98 -22.25 8.05
CA TRP A 674 -28.91 -21.19 7.64
C TRP A 674 -29.07 -20.13 8.73
N GLN A 675 -29.34 -20.53 9.97
CA GLN A 675 -29.53 -19.62 11.09
C GLN A 675 -28.28 -18.76 11.38
N LEU A 676 -27.09 -19.36 11.35
CA LEU A 676 -25.83 -18.64 11.55
C LEU A 676 -25.56 -17.63 10.43
N TYR A 677 -25.92 -17.98 9.20
CA TYR A 677 -25.80 -17.10 8.04
C TYR A 677 -26.79 -15.94 8.07
N VAL A 678 -28.06 -16.21 8.39
CA VAL A 678 -29.09 -15.18 8.56
C VAL A 678 -28.66 -14.20 9.64
N ASN A 679 -28.31 -14.69 10.84
CA ASN A 679 -27.84 -13.85 11.95
C ASN A 679 -26.63 -12.99 11.55
N MET A 680 -25.64 -13.55 10.85
CA MET A 680 -24.50 -12.78 10.33
C MET A 680 -24.96 -11.68 9.35
N MET A 681 -25.83 -12.01 8.40
CA MET A 681 -26.29 -11.06 7.37
C MET A 681 -27.17 -9.95 7.97
N GLU A 682 -27.96 -10.25 9.02
CA GLU A 682 -28.79 -9.28 9.74
C GLU A 682 -27.91 -8.26 10.46
N LYS A 683 -26.89 -8.75 11.19
CA LYS A 683 -25.91 -7.89 11.88
C LYS A 683 -25.03 -7.09 10.92
N LEU A 684 -24.93 -7.50 9.65
CA LEU A 684 -24.25 -6.75 8.58
C LEU A 684 -25.16 -5.69 7.91
N GLY A 685 -26.45 -5.66 8.22
CA GLY A 685 -27.42 -4.74 7.61
C GLY A 685 -27.82 -5.11 6.19
N HIS A 686 -27.67 -6.37 5.78
CA HIS A 686 -28.11 -6.85 4.47
C HIS A 686 -29.58 -7.28 4.50
N LYS A 687 -30.31 -7.04 3.40
CA LYS A 687 -31.63 -7.65 3.20
C LYS A 687 -31.44 -9.15 2.96
N ILE A 688 -32.23 -9.95 3.65
CA ILE A 688 -32.17 -11.42 3.60
C ILE A 688 -33.54 -11.92 3.16
N CYS A 689 -33.54 -12.98 2.35
CA CYS A 689 -34.76 -13.71 2.04
C CYS A 689 -35.33 -14.35 3.30
N SER A 690 -36.65 -14.52 3.33
CA SER A 690 -37.39 -15.01 4.49
C SER A 690 -37.16 -16.51 4.75
N SER A 691 -36.74 -17.27 3.74
CA SER A 691 -36.38 -18.70 3.87
C SER A 691 -35.20 -19.11 3.00
N PHE A 692 -34.65 -20.31 3.27
CA PHE A 692 -33.59 -20.91 2.44
C PHE A 692 -34.09 -21.20 1.02
N GLU A 693 -35.34 -21.62 0.86
CA GLU A 693 -35.95 -21.92 -0.44
C GLU A 693 -36.06 -20.65 -1.31
N GLU A 694 -36.54 -19.54 -0.73
CA GLU A 694 -36.60 -18.24 -1.42
C GLU A 694 -35.20 -17.74 -1.77
N TRP A 695 -34.26 -17.90 -0.83
CA TRP A 695 -32.86 -17.54 -1.04
C TRP A 695 -32.19 -18.36 -2.15
N SER A 696 -32.47 -19.66 -2.22
CA SER A 696 -31.95 -20.59 -3.23
C SER A 696 -32.52 -20.30 -4.62
N SER A 697 -33.72 -19.70 -4.69
CA SER A 697 -34.47 -19.44 -5.91
C SER A 697 -34.30 -18.02 -6.47
N SER A 698 -33.55 -17.14 -5.79
CA SER A 698 -33.44 -15.72 -6.16
C SER A 698 -32.55 -15.45 -7.39
N ALA A 699 -33.04 -14.70 -8.39
CA ALA A 699 -32.35 -14.50 -9.68
C ALA A 699 -30.97 -13.80 -9.62
N GLN A 700 -30.66 -13.04 -8.56
CA GLN A 700 -29.31 -12.47 -8.34
C GLN A 700 -28.24 -13.54 -8.02
N MET A 701 -28.66 -14.79 -7.74
CA MET A 701 -27.78 -15.95 -7.52
C MET A 701 -26.86 -16.28 -8.70
N HIS A 702 -27.29 -16.04 -9.95
CA HIS A 702 -26.64 -16.69 -11.09
C HIS A 702 -25.30 -16.06 -11.49
N LYS A 703 -25.12 -14.74 -11.43
CA LYS A 703 -23.89 -14.13 -11.98
C LYS A 703 -22.74 -14.02 -10.98
N GLY A 704 -22.98 -13.37 -9.84
CA GLY A 704 -21.93 -13.08 -8.85
C GLY A 704 -21.64 -14.25 -7.91
N ARG A 705 -22.65 -15.07 -7.62
CA ARG A 705 -22.54 -16.23 -6.74
C ARG A 705 -22.13 -17.49 -7.49
N ALA A 706 -22.72 -17.84 -8.65
CA ALA A 706 -22.24 -19.00 -9.41
C ALA A 706 -20.76 -18.86 -9.80
N ALA A 707 -20.26 -17.63 -10.07
CA ALA A 707 -18.83 -17.40 -10.27
C ALA A 707 -17.96 -17.76 -9.04
N ARG A 708 -18.46 -17.52 -7.81
CA ARG A 708 -17.77 -17.84 -6.56
C ARG A 708 -17.85 -19.33 -6.24
N GLU A 709 -19.02 -19.93 -6.43
CA GLU A 709 -19.27 -21.37 -6.26
C GLU A 709 -18.49 -22.18 -7.28
N TRP A 710 -18.51 -21.81 -8.57
CA TRP A 710 -17.68 -22.40 -9.62
C TRP A 710 -16.19 -22.35 -9.27
N ARG A 711 -15.68 -21.22 -8.77
CA ARG A 711 -14.28 -21.12 -8.32
C ARG A 711 -13.99 -21.95 -7.06
N ALA A 712 -14.96 -22.19 -6.20
CA ALA A 712 -14.82 -23.07 -5.04
C ALA A 712 -14.79 -24.53 -5.47
N TRP A 713 -15.75 -24.93 -6.32
CA TRP A 713 -15.80 -26.23 -6.99
C TRP A 713 -14.49 -26.55 -7.70
N ARG A 714 -13.98 -25.60 -8.49
CA ARG A 714 -12.72 -25.73 -9.25
C ARG A 714 -11.48 -25.87 -8.38
N ARG A 715 -11.50 -25.38 -7.13
CA ARG A 715 -10.38 -25.55 -6.19
C ARG A 715 -10.32 -26.97 -5.62
N VAL A 716 -11.46 -27.62 -5.49
CA VAL A 716 -11.60 -28.99 -5.02
C VAL A 716 -11.35 -29.97 -6.16
N HIS A 717 -11.98 -29.74 -7.31
CA HIS A 717 -11.86 -30.58 -8.50
C HIS A 717 -10.76 -30.08 -9.44
N LYS A 718 -9.56 -30.64 -9.28
CA LYS A 718 -8.37 -30.35 -10.12
C LYS A 718 -8.34 -31.25 -11.36
N GLY A 719 -7.86 -30.73 -12.48
CA GLY A 719 -7.80 -31.47 -13.76
C GLY A 719 -8.11 -30.58 -14.97
N PRO A 720 -8.11 -31.11 -16.21
CA PRO A 720 -8.57 -30.39 -17.40
C PRO A 720 -10.00 -29.85 -17.24
N LEU A 721 -10.32 -28.72 -17.87
CA LEU A 721 -11.65 -28.10 -17.74
C LEU A 721 -12.76 -29.02 -18.24
N THR A 722 -12.51 -29.80 -19.29
CA THR A 722 -13.43 -30.84 -19.80
C THR A 722 -13.79 -31.85 -18.71
N THR A 723 -12.80 -32.44 -18.03
CA THR A 723 -13.03 -33.43 -16.97
C THR A 723 -13.80 -32.86 -15.77
N VAL A 724 -13.64 -31.56 -15.48
CA VAL A 724 -14.32 -30.90 -14.34
C VAL A 724 -15.75 -30.47 -14.68
N LEU A 725 -16.02 -30.25 -15.96
CA LEU A 725 -17.35 -29.92 -16.48
C LEU A 725 -18.16 -31.14 -16.90
N ALA A 726 -17.53 -32.32 -17.00
CA ALA A 726 -18.23 -33.59 -17.18
C ALA A 726 -19.08 -33.98 -15.95
N ASP A 727 -18.79 -33.39 -14.79
CA ASP A 727 -19.61 -33.51 -13.59
C ASP A 727 -20.86 -32.61 -13.71
N PRO A 728 -22.09 -33.15 -13.56
CA PRO A 728 -23.33 -32.39 -13.67
C PRO A 728 -23.40 -31.15 -12.77
N ASP A 729 -22.91 -31.26 -11.52
CA ASP A 729 -22.91 -30.14 -10.56
C ASP A 729 -21.91 -29.05 -10.99
N GLY A 730 -20.76 -29.48 -11.53
CA GLY A 730 -19.76 -28.60 -12.12
C GLY A 730 -20.27 -27.87 -13.35
N TRP A 731 -21.01 -28.58 -14.20
CA TRP A 731 -21.65 -28.04 -15.40
C TRP A 731 -22.69 -26.97 -15.06
N ASP A 732 -23.58 -27.23 -14.12
CA ASP A 732 -24.65 -26.30 -13.74
C ASP A 732 -24.11 -25.00 -13.15
N LEU A 733 -23.08 -25.09 -12.30
CA LEU A 733 -22.36 -23.92 -11.77
C LEU A 733 -21.68 -23.11 -12.88
N TYR A 734 -21.09 -23.78 -13.86
CA TYR A 734 -20.44 -23.14 -15.00
C TYR A 734 -21.45 -22.48 -15.93
N LYS A 735 -22.53 -23.19 -16.28
CA LYS A 735 -23.64 -22.69 -17.11
C LYS A 735 -24.28 -21.45 -16.49
N ALA A 736 -24.63 -21.51 -15.20
CA ALA A 736 -25.19 -20.38 -14.45
C ALA A 736 -24.25 -19.17 -14.41
N TRP A 737 -22.94 -19.39 -14.25
CA TRP A 737 -21.95 -18.32 -14.31
C TRP A 737 -21.88 -17.67 -15.71
N THR A 738 -21.96 -18.47 -16.78
CA THR A 738 -21.82 -17.99 -18.16
C THR A 738 -23.07 -17.34 -18.74
N ALA A 739 -24.26 -17.62 -18.20
CA ALA A 739 -25.56 -17.16 -18.71
C ALA A 739 -25.79 -15.63 -18.75
N GLY A 740 -24.99 -14.84 -18.03
CA GLY A 740 -25.15 -13.38 -17.95
C GLY A 740 -23.99 -12.57 -18.56
N ALA A 741 -23.11 -13.19 -19.35
CA ALA A 741 -21.97 -12.52 -19.97
C ALA A 741 -22.26 -12.24 -21.45
N SER A 742 -22.42 -10.96 -21.83
CA SER A 742 -22.67 -10.52 -23.21
C SER A 742 -21.62 -10.95 -24.24
N ASN A 743 -20.45 -11.42 -23.78
CA ASN A 743 -19.34 -11.87 -24.62
C ASN A 743 -19.09 -13.40 -24.56
N ARG A 744 -19.96 -14.20 -23.92
CA ARG A 744 -19.81 -15.66 -23.87
C ARG A 744 -21.11 -16.33 -24.26
N MET A 745 -21.02 -17.28 -25.18
CA MET A 745 -22.15 -18.13 -25.55
C MET A 745 -22.56 -19.00 -24.38
N THR A 746 -23.86 -19.00 -24.11
CA THR A 746 -24.51 -20.00 -23.28
C THR A 746 -24.65 -21.28 -24.08
N HIS A 747 -24.12 -22.37 -23.53
CA HIS A 747 -24.32 -23.71 -24.05
C HIS A 747 -25.41 -24.39 -23.21
N ASN A 748 -26.31 -25.12 -23.85
CA ASN A 748 -27.42 -25.75 -23.15
C ASN A 748 -26.97 -27.06 -22.50
N SER A 749 -25.99 -27.76 -23.09
CA SER A 749 -25.37 -28.98 -22.56
C SER A 749 -23.84 -28.99 -22.61
N TYR A 750 -23.24 -29.90 -21.83
CA TYR A 750 -21.79 -30.10 -21.78
C TYR A 750 -21.25 -30.65 -23.12
N GLU A 751 -22.03 -31.51 -23.77
CA GLU A 751 -21.71 -32.11 -25.07
C GLU A 751 -21.60 -31.04 -26.16
N GLU A 752 -22.55 -30.10 -26.22
CA GLU A 752 -22.50 -28.95 -27.13
C GLU A 752 -21.26 -28.09 -26.89
N TRP A 753 -20.87 -27.91 -25.63
CA TRP A 753 -19.67 -27.17 -25.26
C TRP A 753 -18.40 -27.90 -25.71
N CYS A 754 -18.32 -29.22 -25.57
CA CYS A 754 -17.19 -30.03 -26.05
C CYS A 754 -17.02 -29.96 -27.57
N ILE A 755 -18.10 -30.17 -28.33
CA ILE A 755 -18.10 -30.10 -29.80
C ILE A 755 -17.60 -28.73 -30.28
N GLN A 756 -18.00 -27.65 -29.60
CA GLN A 756 -17.50 -26.30 -29.92
C GLN A 756 -15.98 -26.15 -29.66
N LYS A 757 -15.46 -26.76 -28.58
CA LYS A 757 -14.03 -26.70 -28.27
C LYS A 757 -13.18 -27.54 -29.22
N GLU A 758 -13.72 -28.62 -29.75
CA GLU A 758 -13.09 -29.43 -30.79
C GLU A 758 -12.91 -28.65 -32.08
N LYS A 759 -13.96 -28.01 -32.60
CA LYS A 759 -13.87 -27.11 -33.78
C LYS A 759 -12.84 -25.98 -33.59
N GLY A 760 -12.73 -25.43 -32.38
CA GLY A 760 -11.70 -24.44 -32.03
C GLY A 760 -10.30 -25.01 -31.81
N ARG A 761 -10.15 -26.32 -31.60
CA ARG A 761 -8.86 -27.01 -31.58
C ARG A 761 -8.41 -27.30 -33.01
N GLU A 762 -9.27 -27.88 -33.83
CA GLU A 762 -9.01 -28.17 -35.25
C GLU A 762 -8.54 -26.92 -36.01
N TRP A 763 -9.22 -25.79 -35.82
CA TRP A 763 -8.80 -24.51 -36.42
C TRP A 763 -7.42 -24.03 -35.94
N ARG A 764 -7.09 -24.21 -34.64
CA ARG A 764 -5.78 -23.80 -34.10
C ARG A 764 -4.67 -24.73 -34.56
N ASP A 765 -4.94 -26.03 -34.65
CA ASP A 765 -3.98 -27.02 -35.14
C ASP A 765 -3.70 -26.77 -36.63
N TRP A 766 -4.74 -26.44 -37.41
CA TRP A 766 -4.60 -25.99 -38.80
C TRP A 766 -3.75 -24.73 -38.93
N ARG A 767 -4.04 -23.68 -38.14
CA ARG A 767 -3.26 -22.43 -38.14
C ARG A 767 -1.81 -22.58 -37.67
N THR A 768 -1.52 -23.61 -36.88
CA THR A 768 -0.15 -23.93 -36.45
C THR A 768 0.63 -24.59 -37.58
N LYS A 769 -0.03 -25.44 -38.38
CA LYS A 769 0.57 -26.08 -39.57
C LYS A 769 0.69 -25.14 -40.77
N HIS A 770 -0.18 -24.14 -40.87
CA HIS A 770 -0.22 -23.17 -41.97
C HIS A 770 -0.05 -21.73 -41.46
N PRO A 771 1.19 -21.30 -41.14
CA PRO A 771 1.49 -19.94 -40.74
C PRO A 771 1.41 -18.98 -41.94
N GLY A 772 1.03 -17.73 -41.69
CA GLY A 772 0.88 -16.72 -42.76
C GLY A 772 -0.37 -15.87 -42.59
N GLN A 773 -0.60 -14.99 -43.56
CA GLN A 773 -1.77 -14.11 -43.63
C GLN A 773 -3.06 -14.94 -43.71
N LEU A 774 -4.13 -14.45 -43.08
CA LEU A 774 -5.38 -15.21 -43.01
C LEU A 774 -5.95 -15.50 -44.41
N ARG A 775 -5.87 -14.52 -45.34
CA ARG A 775 -6.35 -14.68 -46.73
C ARG A 775 -5.67 -15.83 -47.48
N THR A 776 -4.36 -16.03 -47.30
CA THR A 776 -3.61 -17.06 -48.02
C THR A 776 -3.89 -18.45 -47.44
N VAL A 777 -4.13 -18.52 -46.14
CA VAL A 777 -4.44 -19.77 -45.42
C VAL A 777 -5.89 -20.19 -45.62
N LEU A 778 -6.79 -19.25 -45.87
CA LEU A 778 -8.21 -19.49 -46.17
C LEU A 778 -8.49 -19.71 -47.66
N ALA A 779 -7.51 -19.48 -48.54
CA ALA A 779 -7.61 -19.83 -49.96
C ALA A 779 -7.60 -21.37 -50.18
N ASP A 780 -7.06 -22.11 -49.21
CA ASP A 780 -7.17 -23.56 -49.15
C ASP A 780 -8.62 -23.98 -48.79
N PRO A 781 -9.29 -24.84 -49.60
CA PRO A 781 -10.63 -25.32 -49.33
C PRO A 781 -10.81 -25.96 -47.94
N GLU A 782 -9.82 -26.71 -47.45
CA GLU A 782 -9.85 -27.34 -46.12
C GLU A 782 -9.71 -26.29 -45.01
N GLY A 783 -8.84 -25.30 -45.23
CA GLY A 783 -8.68 -24.15 -44.33
C GLY A 783 -9.94 -23.28 -44.24
N TRP A 784 -10.63 -23.06 -45.38
CA TRP A 784 -11.89 -22.34 -45.44
C TRP A 784 -13.00 -23.06 -44.67
N GLU A 785 -13.12 -24.37 -44.83
CA GLU A 785 -14.12 -25.17 -44.14
C GLU A 785 -13.91 -25.20 -42.62
N LEU A 786 -12.67 -25.40 -42.17
CA LEU A 786 -12.32 -25.35 -40.75
C LEU A 786 -12.58 -23.96 -40.14
N PHE A 787 -12.29 -22.89 -40.88
CA PHE A 787 -12.57 -21.52 -40.46
C PHE A 787 -14.07 -21.25 -40.36
N ARG A 788 -14.86 -21.72 -41.33
CA ARG A 788 -16.31 -21.58 -41.34
C ARG A 788 -16.92 -22.32 -40.15
N ASN A 789 -16.57 -23.60 -39.99
CA ASN A 789 -17.01 -24.44 -38.87
C ASN A 789 -16.65 -23.82 -37.51
N TYR A 790 -15.45 -23.24 -37.40
CA TYR A 790 -15.01 -22.53 -36.20
C TYR A 790 -15.81 -21.25 -35.90
N ASN A 791 -16.14 -20.46 -36.92
CA ASN A 791 -16.89 -19.21 -36.75
C ASN A 791 -18.39 -19.45 -36.55
N GLU A 792 -18.98 -20.40 -37.27
CA GLU A 792 -20.36 -20.87 -37.07
C GLU A 792 -20.55 -21.41 -35.64
N ALA A 793 -19.61 -22.21 -35.15
CA ALA A 793 -19.61 -22.67 -33.75
C ALA A 793 -19.52 -21.52 -32.73
N ARG A 794 -19.18 -20.30 -33.16
CA ARG A 794 -19.13 -19.08 -32.33
C ARG A 794 -20.23 -18.07 -32.66
N ASN A 795 -21.26 -18.47 -33.43
CA ASN A 795 -22.31 -17.62 -34.02
C ASN A 795 -21.75 -16.34 -34.68
N ARG A 796 -20.61 -16.46 -35.34
CA ARG A 796 -20.12 -15.41 -36.23
C ARG A 796 -20.52 -15.80 -37.64
N SER A 797 -21.38 -14.99 -38.26
CA SER A 797 -21.77 -15.21 -39.64
C SER A 797 -20.55 -15.06 -40.54
N VAL A 798 -20.31 -16.08 -41.35
CA VAL A 798 -19.29 -16.10 -42.40
C VAL A 798 -20.01 -16.49 -43.69
N PRO A 799 -19.67 -15.90 -44.84
CA PRO A 799 -20.26 -16.28 -46.12
C PRO A 799 -20.06 -17.76 -46.44
N ALA A 800 -20.85 -18.30 -47.37
CA ALA A 800 -20.75 -19.71 -47.74
C ALA A 800 -19.44 -19.99 -48.50
N ARG A 801 -18.98 -19.02 -49.30
CA ARG A 801 -17.81 -19.15 -50.17
C ARG A 801 -16.69 -18.21 -49.76
N PHE A 802 -15.45 -18.65 -49.94
CA PHE A 802 -14.25 -17.84 -49.69
C PHE A 802 -14.23 -16.56 -50.55
N ALA A 803 -14.70 -16.63 -51.80
CA ALA A 803 -14.81 -15.48 -52.70
C ALA A 803 -15.70 -14.36 -52.11
N GLU A 804 -16.87 -14.72 -51.57
CA GLU A 804 -17.79 -13.77 -50.92
C GLU A 804 -17.19 -13.16 -49.64
N TRP A 805 -16.30 -13.88 -48.96
CA TRP A 805 -15.59 -13.39 -47.79
C TRP A 805 -14.45 -12.42 -48.15
N LEU A 806 -13.77 -12.65 -49.27
CA LEU A 806 -12.79 -11.70 -49.84
C LEU A 806 -13.45 -10.40 -50.31
N GLU A 807 -14.69 -10.48 -50.81
CA GLU A 807 -15.47 -9.33 -51.25
C GLU A 807 -16.00 -8.46 -50.09
N GLN A 808 -15.91 -8.93 -48.84
CA GLN A 808 -16.27 -8.11 -47.69
C GLN A 808 -15.31 -6.91 -47.57
N GLN A 809 -15.87 -5.71 -47.46
CA GLN A 809 -15.14 -4.44 -47.36
C GLN A 809 -13.99 -4.42 -46.34
N GLN A 810 -14.10 -5.17 -45.23
CA GLN A 810 -13.04 -5.31 -44.22
C GLN A 810 -11.79 -6.07 -44.73
N GLN A 811 -11.92 -6.90 -45.77
CA GLN A 811 -10.84 -7.66 -46.39
C GLN A 811 -10.30 -7.00 -47.67
N GLN A 812 -11.04 -6.08 -48.30
CA GLN A 812 -10.60 -5.30 -49.47
C GLN A 812 -9.67 -4.12 -49.09
N ASN A 813 -9.92 -3.46 -47.95
CA ASN A 813 -9.12 -2.31 -47.49
C ASN A 813 -7.61 -2.64 -47.35
N PRO A 814 -7.19 -3.80 -46.78
CA PRO A 814 -5.78 -4.19 -46.77
C PRO A 814 -5.17 -4.41 -48.15
N VAL A 815 -5.93 -4.91 -49.13
CA VAL A 815 -5.46 -5.19 -50.51
C VAL A 815 -5.17 -3.89 -51.23
N GLU A 816 -6.13 -2.96 -51.24
CA GLU A 816 -5.98 -1.68 -51.94
C GLU A 816 -4.93 -0.78 -51.26
N LYS A 817 -4.77 -0.94 -49.94
CA LYS A 817 -3.67 -0.32 -49.20
C LYS A 817 -2.31 -0.91 -49.55
N GLU A 818 -2.20 -2.23 -49.69
CA GLU A 818 -0.96 -2.89 -50.13
C GLU A 818 -0.62 -2.51 -51.59
N GLU A 819 -1.60 -2.43 -52.49
CA GLU A 819 -1.42 -1.96 -53.87
C GLU A 819 -0.93 -0.50 -53.93
N TRP A 820 -1.54 0.40 -53.15
CA TRP A 820 -1.06 1.77 -53.01
C TRP A 820 0.35 1.86 -52.40
N LEU A 821 0.64 1.06 -51.36
CA LEU A 821 1.96 1.07 -50.72
C LEU A 821 3.05 0.50 -51.64
N ALA A 822 2.76 -0.54 -52.43
CA ALA A 822 3.66 -1.07 -53.44
C ALA A 822 3.91 -0.04 -54.56
N TRP A 823 2.87 0.65 -55.03
CA TRP A 823 3.00 1.75 -55.98
C TRP A 823 3.87 2.89 -55.41
N ARG A 824 3.62 3.29 -54.16
CA ARG A 824 4.35 4.35 -53.46
C ARG A 824 5.81 4.00 -53.20
N GLN A 825 6.13 2.73 -52.99
CA GLN A 825 7.53 2.28 -52.84
C GLN A 825 8.33 2.43 -54.13
N ASN A 826 7.70 2.26 -55.29
CA ASN A 826 8.36 2.39 -56.59
C ASN A 826 8.45 3.85 -57.10
N HIS A 827 7.74 4.79 -56.46
CA HIS A 827 7.72 6.20 -56.87
C HIS A 827 8.17 7.11 -55.71
N ALA A 828 9.42 7.57 -55.77
CA ALA A 828 10.02 8.47 -54.78
C ALA A 828 9.66 9.95 -55.06
N GLY A 829 9.53 10.78 -54.01
CA GLY A 829 9.16 12.20 -54.13
C GLY A 829 8.07 12.62 -53.14
N LYS A 830 7.60 13.88 -53.21
CA LYS A 830 6.51 14.37 -52.36
C LYS A 830 5.20 13.69 -52.77
N LEU A 831 4.26 13.61 -51.83
CA LEU A 831 2.97 12.97 -52.09
C LEU A 831 2.21 13.65 -53.23
N SER A 832 2.34 14.98 -53.39
CA SER A 832 1.81 15.71 -54.55
C SER A 832 2.34 15.15 -55.86
N ASP A 833 3.64 14.85 -55.93
CA ASP A 833 4.31 14.48 -57.17
C ASP A 833 3.93 13.04 -57.58
N VAL A 834 3.74 12.17 -56.58
CA VAL A 834 3.26 10.79 -56.81
C VAL A 834 1.77 10.74 -57.15
N LEU A 835 0.98 11.67 -56.62
CA LEU A 835 -0.46 11.78 -56.91
C LEU A 835 -0.75 12.60 -58.18
N ALA A 836 0.25 13.29 -58.75
CA ALA A 836 0.15 13.89 -60.08
C ALA A 836 0.02 12.83 -61.18
N ASP A 837 0.53 11.62 -60.92
CA ASP A 837 0.34 10.47 -61.78
C ASP A 837 -1.13 9.97 -61.70
N PRO A 838 -1.84 9.84 -62.84
CA PRO A 838 -3.21 9.34 -62.87
C PRO A 838 -3.40 7.96 -62.22
N GLU A 839 -2.45 7.04 -62.35
CA GLU A 839 -2.51 5.72 -61.72
C GLU A 839 -2.28 5.81 -60.21
N GLY A 840 -1.33 6.63 -59.78
CA GLY A 840 -1.10 6.93 -58.37
C GLY A 840 -2.32 7.55 -57.69
N TRP A 841 -2.96 8.54 -58.33
CA TRP A 841 -4.19 9.15 -57.85
C TRP A 841 -5.34 8.15 -57.74
N LYS A 842 -5.51 7.29 -58.74
CA LYS A 842 -6.56 6.25 -58.77
C LYS A 842 -6.40 5.27 -57.62
N LEU A 843 -5.19 4.75 -57.37
CA LEU A 843 -4.91 3.81 -56.28
C LEU A 843 -5.08 4.47 -54.91
N TYR A 844 -4.61 5.70 -54.74
CA TYR A 844 -4.76 6.46 -53.51
C TYR A 844 -6.23 6.76 -53.18
N ARG A 845 -7.00 7.22 -54.17
CA ARG A 845 -8.43 7.47 -54.03
C ARG A 845 -9.16 6.18 -53.64
N LYS A 846 -8.92 5.10 -54.38
CA LYS A 846 -9.57 3.80 -54.15
C LYS A 846 -9.33 3.31 -52.71
N MET A 847 -8.07 3.37 -52.24
CA MET A 847 -7.72 3.06 -50.84
C MET A 847 -8.47 3.96 -49.84
N LYS A 848 -8.58 5.27 -50.08
CA LYS A 848 -9.26 6.22 -49.18
C LYS A 848 -10.77 6.05 -49.16
N GLU A 849 -11.40 5.82 -50.31
CA GLU A 849 -12.83 5.54 -50.45
C GLU A 849 -13.21 4.25 -49.72
N THR A 850 -12.43 3.19 -49.89
CA THR A 850 -12.63 1.91 -49.20
C THR A 850 -12.35 1.99 -47.69
N ALA A 851 -11.57 2.97 -47.24
CA ALA A 851 -11.39 3.31 -45.83
C ALA A 851 -12.48 4.25 -45.26
N ARG A 852 -13.42 4.71 -46.10
CA ARG A 852 -14.42 5.76 -45.77
C ARG A 852 -13.79 7.06 -45.26
N GLU A 853 -12.57 7.34 -45.68
CA GLU A 853 -11.92 8.61 -45.41
C GLU A 853 -12.36 9.64 -46.46
N PRO A 854 -12.66 10.89 -46.07
CA PRO A 854 -13.03 11.92 -47.04
C PRO A 854 -11.86 12.14 -48.00
N VAL A 855 -12.13 11.99 -49.30
CA VAL A 855 -11.15 12.20 -50.38
C VAL A 855 -11.78 13.07 -51.46
N ALA A 856 -10.98 13.95 -52.07
CA ALA A 856 -11.48 14.92 -53.03
C ALA A 856 -11.87 14.28 -54.37
N ALA A 857 -12.81 14.91 -55.09
CA ALA A 857 -13.37 14.40 -56.35
C ALA A 857 -12.43 14.55 -57.55
N SER A 858 -11.30 15.27 -57.41
CA SER A 858 -10.16 15.21 -58.34
C SER A 858 -8.81 15.46 -57.64
N TYR A 859 -7.70 15.11 -58.30
CA TYR A 859 -6.35 15.47 -57.84
C TYR A 859 -6.20 16.99 -57.69
N VAL A 860 -6.80 17.76 -58.60
CA VAL A 860 -6.78 19.23 -58.58
C VAL A 860 -7.45 19.78 -57.33
N GLU A 861 -8.63 19.24 -56.97
CA GLU A 861 -9.32 19.61 -55.73
C GLU A 861 -8.54 19.16 -54.50
N TRP A 862 -7.91 17.98 -54.52
CA TRP A 862 -7.06 17.52 -53.42
C TRP A 862 -5.84 18.43 -53.24
N LEU A 863 -5.25 18.90 -54.33
CA LEU A 863 -4.12 19.82 -54.31
C LEU A 863 -4.54 21.21 -53.80
N GLN A 864 -5.74 21.67 -54.15
CA GLN A 864 -6.31 22.92 -53.65
C GLN A 864 -6.70 22.81 -52.17
N ALA A 865 -7.32 21.72 -51.74
CA ALA A 865 -7.66 21.46 -50.35
C ALA A 865 -6.41 21.31 -49.48
N SER A 866 -5.38 20.60 -49.95
CA SER A 866 -4.11 20.46 -49.23
C SER A 866 -3.30 21.77 -49.19
N ARG A 867 -3.39 22.62 -50.22
CA ARG A 867 -2.87 23.99 -50.18
C ARG A 867 -3.68 24.89 -49.26
N ASN A 868 -5.01 24.78 -49.23
CA ASN A 868 -5.89 25.57 -48.35
C ASN A 868 -5.76 25.16 -46.88
N VAL A 869 -5.46 23.89 -46.57
CA VAL A 869 -5.07 23.47 -45.21
C VAL A 869 -3.73 24.06 -44.80
N ALA A 870 -2.80 24.25 -45.74
CA ALA A 870 -1.54 24.96 -45.49
C ALA A 870 -1.69 26.49 -45.39
N VAL A 871 -2.75 27.07 -45.95
CA VAL A 871 -3.03 28.53 -45.93
C VAL A 871 -3.98 28.94 -44.79
N ASN A 872 -4.99 28.12 -44.46
CA ASN A 872 -5.94 28.41 -43.38
C ASN A 872 -5.40 28.08 -41.98
N GLY A 873 -4.25 27.41 -41.85
CA GLY A 873 -3.52 27.29 -40.59
C GLY A 873 -2.90 28.60 -40.09
N VAL A 874 -3.03 29.70 -40.83
CA VAL A 874 -2.49 31.04 -40.46
C VAL A 874 -3.59 32.11 -40.34
N ALA A 875 -4.88 31.74 -40.44
CA ALA A 875 -5.97 32.64 -40.10
C ALA A 875 -7.16 31.89 -39.48
N GLN A 876 -7.09 31.72 -38.15
CA GLN A 876 -8.14 31.30 -37.19
C GLN A 876 -8.99 30.06 -37.52
N ALA A 877 -8.71 28.94 -36.82
CA ALA A 877 -9.67 28.17 -36.00
C ALA A 877 -8.98 27.01 -35.28
#